data_AF-A0A959HME3-F1
#
_entry.id   AF-A0A959HME3-F1
#
_cell.length_a   1.000
_cell.length_b   1.000
_cell.length_c   1.000
_cell.angle_alpha   90.00
_cell.angle_beta   90.00
_cell.angle_gamma   90.00
#
_symmetry.space_group_name_H-M   'P 1'
#
loop_
_entity.id
_entity.type
_entity.pdbx_description
1 polymer ?
#
loop_
_entity_poly.entity_id
_entity_poly.type
_entity_poly.pdbx_seq_one_letter_code
_entity_poly.pdbx_strand_id
1 'polypeptide(L)'
;MRLVPFVLLIILLQSCTQRSPVWIIQAPAGDEFTHKEMSGEAILPNGRIVRPAGSWIETAPHPYGLVLSPDNRFAVTANSGTTPLSITIIKDPFTDHPRVSQIPEGANTDRGVLASVFMGLAIDPASKYVYVSGGQTNLVYLFDLETGQKMDSISCMTSEQTKDGYLGDLVLSADGNTLYIVDQIGFRMVILDTKDKKVIGEVPVGRYPFGICLSSDGLKAYVANVGMYQYNLLPGIDPSNVDSTAWEFPPYEYLSEESLKGYYTKDSVWVPGLGDPNVAESFSVFTVDVQNPAAPVVIQKTKTGNRVGALIEDIPAVGGSSPNSLVATNDYVFVSNGNNDNISVLSPASDTVVKTIYLKPDSRLSSFRGVIPFGLALSPDQKRLYVAESGINAIAVIDVATLEVLGHIPTAWFPSKLKVSADNSHLIIANAKGFGAGPNGGEHFTSGPEGTYVGNLMKGNVQMVAIPDETTLKSMTAEVVSNNWSFMQSNDSQFAGRKDNPIPLYPGEKSSPIRHIVFISKENRTYDEIFGQIKRATGDPSLARYGAGVSFTNREKEDTVHDATVMPNHLQLARAYAFADNFYVDSDHSADGHRWLVNTYPNEWTETCTSASYGGNRSFKSGSKAPGIFAMNGAAGAIYPEDYNEAGSMWDHLLRNEVSFYNFGFSIMFEPGIYSPDFKYQGIRHIINYPLPQGLYDRTSRVFPSYNMAIPDQFRVDQFKSEFNRMWVDGSDTMPSFVTLIIPNDHGAGERPEAGYPYRESYMSDNDLAVGRTVEFLTQTPYWKNMLIVITEDDSQNGVDHIDAHRSVLMLISPYIKRQYTGHTHVSFGSIFKTFWNILGLPYLNQYDAGSTDLADFFTGNPDYTPYEALPVDVRVFDPQKALDPFDEHFDWRAVKESPELDDVDDFLEDAKEDPAWRQNQ
;
A
#
# COMPACT_ATOMS: atom_id res chain seq x y z
N MET A 1 39.64 -46.92 -40.29
CA MET A 1 40.39 -45.81 -39.63
C MET A 1 40.45 -44.65 -40.64
N ARG A 2 39.93 -43.45 -40.42
CA ARG A 2 39.36 -42.80 -39.22
C ARG A 2 38.11 -42.02 -39.66
N LEU A 3 37.00 -42.28 -38.98
CA LEU A 3 35.66 -41.74 -39.24
C LEU A 3 35.15 -41.18 -37.91
N VAL A 4 35.71 -40.05 -37.47
CA VAL A 4 35.28 -39.28 -36.28
C VAL A 4 35.76 -37.83 -36.50
N PRO A 5 34.91 -36.93 -37.05
CA PRO A 5 34.41 -35.86 -36.18
C PRO A 5 33.00 -35.33 -36.58
N PHE A 6 32.09 -36.17 -37.09
CA PHE A 6 30.71 -35.73 -37.38
C PHE A 6 29.67 -36.16 -36.33
N VAL A 7 30.04 -37.06 -35.41
CA VAL A 7 29.13 -37.59 -34.38
C VAL A 7 29.11 -36.72 -33.11
N LEU A 8 30.16 -35.94 -32.84
CA LEU A 8 30.18 -35.05 -31.67
C LEU A 8 29.39 -33.75 -31.85
N LEU A 9 29.12 -33.33 -33.09
CA LEU A 9 28.30 -32.12 -33.36
C LEU A 9 26.79 -32.43 -33.33
N ILE A 10 26.39 -33.69 -33.58
CA ILE A 10 24.97 -34.09 -33.57
C ILE A 10 24.50 -34.48 -32.15
N ILE A 11 25.40 -34.88 -31.26
CA ILE A 11 25.06 -35.17 -29.85
C ILE A 11 24.90 -33.87 -29.02
N LEU A 12 25.47 -32.74 -29.46
CA LEU A 12 25.25 -31.42 -28.84
C LEU A 12 23.99 -30.69 -29.35
N LEU A 13 23.30 -31.22 -30.37
CA LEU A 13 22.05 -30.67 -30.91
C LEU A 13 20.82 -31.52 -30.59
N GLN A 14 20.97 -32.58 -29.79
CA GLN A 14 19.86 -33.45 -29.33
C GLN A 14 19.65 -33.48 -27.82
N SER A 15 20.25 -32.57 -27.06
CA SER A 15 19.66 -32.18 -25.78
C SER A 15 18.58 -31.13 -26.01
N CYS A 16 17.56 -31.47 -26.82
CA CYS A 16 16.22 -30.95 -26.57
C CYS A 16 15.80 -31.57 -25.24
N THR A 17 16.27 -30.98 -24.14
CA THR A 17 15.65 -31.21 -22.85
C THR A 17 14.20 -30.80 -23.04
N GLN A 18 13.29 -31.78 -23.06
CA GLN A 18 11.90 -31.50 -22.70
C GLN A 18 11.99 -30.83 -21.34
N ARG A 19 11.90 -29.49 -21.32
CA ARG A 19 11.80 -28.75 -20.06
C ARG A 19 10.59 -29.35 -19.36
N SER A 20 10.80 -29.84 -18.14
CA SER A 20 9.70 -30.32 -17.32
C SER A 20 8.62 -29.22 -17.28
N PRO A 21 7.33 -29.60 -17.33
CA PRO A 21 6.24 -28.64 -17.17
C PRO A 21 6.47 -27.78 -15.91
N VAL A 22 6.25 -26.47 -16.05
CA VAL A 22 6.41 -25.51 -14.94
C VAL A 22 5.07 -25.28 -14.27
N TRP A 23 5.09 -24.88 -13.00
CA TRP A 23 3.87 -24.50 -12.30
C TRP A 23 3.41 -23.12 -12.74
N ILE A 24 2.14 -23.04 -13.10
CA ILE A 24 1.39 -21.80 -13.29
C ILE A 24 0.56 -21.60 -12.03
N ILE A 25 0.78 -20.48 -11.36
CA ILE A 25 0.07 -20.09 -10.14
C ILE A 25 -0.99 -19.06 -10.56
N GLN A 26 -2.19 -19.11 -10.00
CA GLN A 26 -3.27 -18.15 -10.27
C GLN A 26 -4.06 -17.86 -9.01
N ALA A 27 -4.84 -16.77 -9.04
CA ALA A 27 -5.75 -16.44 -7.94
C ALA A 27 -6.87 -17.51 -7.91
N PRO A 28 -7.30 -17.96 -6.71
CA PRO A 28 -8.29 -19.02 -6.61
C PRO A 28 -9.70 -18.60 -7.03
N ALA A 29 -10.04 -17.31 -7.04
CA ALA A 29 -11.38 -16.82 -7.42
C ALA A 29 -11.80 -17.13 -8.86
N GLY A 30 -10.85 -17.36 -9.78
CA GLY A 30 -11.18 -17.61 -11.19
C GLY A 30 -11.95 -16.46 -11.85
N ASP A 31 -13.23 -16.70 -12.17
CA ASP A 31 -14.13 -15.70 -12.77
C ASP A 31 -15.15 -15.13 -11.76
N GLU A 32 -15.06 -15.51 -10.48
CA GLU A 32 -15.96 -15.00 -9.43
C GLU A 32 -15.67 -13.52 -9.11
N PHE A 33 -16.72 -12.77 -8.85
CA PHE A 33 -16.61 -11.41 -8.32
C PHE A 33 -16.24 -11.45 -6.84
N THR A 34 -15.71 -10.33 -6.33
CA THR A 34 -15.60 -10.15 -4.88
C THR A 34 -16.98 -10.30 -4.24
N HIS A 35 -16.98 -10.85 -3.03
CA HIS A 35 -18.18 -10.89 -2.21
C HIS A 35 -17.77 -10.97 -0.74
N LYS A 36 -18.67 -10.50 0.12
CA LYS A 36 -18.48 -10.46 1.56
C LYS A 36 -19.62 -11.21 2.24
N GLU A 37 -19.37 -12.44 2.69
CA GLU A 37 -20.30 -13.21 3.51
C GLU A 37 -19.81 -13.28 4.95
N MET A 38 -20.47 -12.51 5.82
CA MET A 38 -20.15 -12.49 7.26
C MET A 38 -20.41 -13.83 7.97
N SER A 39 -20.97 -14.83 7.28
CA SER A 39 -21.06 -16.23 7.72
C SER A 39 -19.73 -16.98 7.71
N GLY A 40 -18.68 -16.44 7.08
CA GLY A 40 -17.32 -16.98 7.19
C GLY A 40 -16.53 -17.12 5.89
N GLU A 41 -16.97 -16.51 4.80
CA GLU A 41 -16.24 -16.53 3.53
C GLU A 41 -16.25 -15.15 2.86
N ALA A 42 -15.13 -14.75 2.26
CA ALA A 42 -15.11 -13.61 1.34
C ALA A 42 -14.07 -13.83 0.24
N ILE A 43 -14.37 -13.33 -0.96
CA ILE A 43 -13.41 -13.17 -2.04
C ILE A 43 -12.87 -11.74 -1.98
N LEU A 44 -11.57 -11.63 -1.77
CA LEU A 44 -10.86 -10.36 -1.66
C LEU A 44 -10.59 -9.74 -3.05
N PRO A 45 -10.30 -8.43 -3.12
CA PRO A 45 -9.94 -7.72 -4.38
C PRO A 45 -8.81 -8.36 -5.19
N ASN A 46 -7.92 -9.13 -4.55
CA ASN A 46 -6.82 -9.82 -5.22
C ASN A 46 -7.15 -11.26 -5.64
N GLY A 47 -8.42 -11.64 -5.60
CA GLY A 47 -8.94 -12.95 -5.97
C GLY A 47 -8.59 -14.07 -4.98
N ARG A 48 -8.03 -13.74 -3.82
CA ARG A 48 -7.82 -14.69 -2.72
C ARG A 48 -9.10 -14.85 -1.92
N ILE A 49 -9.21 -15.98 -1.23
CA ILE A 49 -10.37 -16.31 -0.43
C ILE A 49 -9.99 -16.28 1.04
N VAL A 50 -10.82 -15.68 1.89
CA VAL A 50 -10.67 -15.75 3.35
C VAL A 50 -11.73 -16.65 3.95
N ARG A 51 -11.29 -17.64 4.72
CA ARG A 51 -12.11 -18.58 5.50
C ARG A 51 -11.54 -18.67 6.93
N PRO A 52 -11.75 -17.65 7.77
CA PRO A 52 -11.17 -17.62 9.11
C PRO A 52 -11.65 -18.80 9.95
N ALA A 53 -10.72 -19.47 10.62
CA ALA A 53 -11.06 -20.49 11.60
C ALA A 53 -11.72 -19.88 12.85
N GLY A 54 -12.57 -20.64 13.53
CA GLY A 54 -13.15 -20.24 14.82
C GLY A 54 -14.28 -19.23 14.69
N SER A 55 -14.32 -18.26 15.60
CA SER A 55 -15.34 -17.21 15.67
C SER A 55 -14.69 -15.83 15.60
N TRP A 56 -15.46 -14.79 15.31
CA TRP A 56 -14.93 -13.42 15.23
C TRP A 56 -15.97 -12.39 15.65
N ILE A 57 -15.46 -11.20 15.97
CA ILE A 57 -16.21 -10.00 16.32
C ILE A 57 -15.72 -8.89 15.40
N GLU A 58 -16.63 -8.26 14.67
CA GLU A 58 -16.31 -7.08 13.86
C GLU A 58 -15.90 -5.89 14.74
N THR A 59 -14.96 -5.09 14.28
CA THR A 59 -14.46 -3.88 14.97
C THR A 59 -14.44 -2.69 14.03
N ALA A 60 -14.11 -1.50 14.55
CA ALA A 60 -13.78 -0.36 13.70
C ALA A 60 -12.57 -0.68 12.78
N PRO A 61 -12.37 0.10 11.71
CA PRO A 61 -11.31 -0.14 10.72
C PRO A 61 -9.91 -0.25 11.31
N HIS A 62 -9.12 -1.16 10.73
CA HIS A 62 -7.70 -1.36 10.98
C HIS A 62 -7.28 -1.50 12.46
N PRO A 63 -7.75 -2.56 13.17
CA PRO A 63 -7.24 -2.95 14.48
C PRO A 63 -5.78 -3.41 14.40
N TYR A 64 -4.83 -2.51 14.67
CA TYR A 64 -3.39 -2.82 14.63
C TYR A 64 -2.78 -3.12 16.02
N GLY A 65 -3.53 -2.90 17.10
CA GLY A 65 -3.13 -3.27 18.47
C GLY A 65 -4.00 -4.38 19.04
N LEU A 66 -3.44 -5.24 19.91
CA LEU A 66 -4.21 -6.25 20.64
C LEU A 66 -3.52 -6.61 21.97
N VAL A 67 -4.28 -6.61 23.05
CA VAL A 67 -3.85 -7.09 24.38
C VAL A 67 -4.93 -7.97 25.01
N LEU A 68 -4.52 -8.97 25.79
CA LEU A 68 -5.38 -9.88 26.54
C LEU A 68 -5.03 -9.79 28.03
N SER A 69 -6.04 -9.76 28.89
CA SER A 69 -5.85 -9.67 30.33
C SER A 69 -5.31 -10.99 30.92
N PRO A 70 -4.52 -10.95 32.01
CA PRO A 70 -3.92 -12.16 32.60
C PRO A 70 -4.93 -13.24 33.02
N ASP A 71 -6.17 -12.84 33.34
CA ASP A 71 -7.28 -13.70 33.74
C ASP A 71 -8.20 -14.10 32.57
N ASN A 72 -7.83 -13.80 31.32
CA ASN A 72 -8.61 -14.03 30.09
C ASN A 72 -10.00 -13.35 30.06
N ARG A 73 -10.31 -12.46 31.01
CA ARG A 73 -11.62 -11.79 31.07
C ARG A 73 -11.79 -10.65 30.08
N PHE A 74 -10.71 -10.03 29.62
CA PHE A 74 -10.77 -8.88 28.72
C PHE A 74 -9.76 -9.02 27.59
N ALA A 75 -10.19 -8.76 26.37
CA ALA A 75 -9.31 -8.40 25.27
C ALA A 75 -9.59 -6.96 24.85
N VAL A 76 -8.56 -6.23 24.45
CA VAL A 76 -8.69 -4.88 23.91
C VAL A 76 -7.93 -4.77 22.61
N THR A 77 -8.56 -4.21 21.59
CA THR A 77 -7.89 -3.85 20.33
C THR A 77 -7.90 -2.34 20.11
N ALA A 78 -6.90 -1.84 19.39
CA ALA A 78 -6.72 -0.44 19.05
C ALA A 78 -6.95 -0.27 17.55
N ASN A 79 -8.02 0.45 17.22
CA ASN A 79 -8.50 0.68 15.86
C ASN A 79 -7.95 2.05 15.42
N SER A 80 -6.85 2.03 14.67
CA SER A 80 -6.14 3.24 14.24
C SER A 80 -6.20 3.44 12.73
N GLY A 81 -7.27 2.96 12.09
CA GLY A 81 -7.60 3.21 10.69
C GLY A 81 -8.17 4.61 10.46
N THR A 82 -8.95 4.75 9.37
CA THR A 82 -9.51 6.05 8.96
C THR A 82 -10.45 6.65 10.02
N THR A 83 -11.61 6.03 10.26
CA THR A 83 -12.55 6.49 11.29
C THR A 83 -13.51 5.36 11.68
N PRO A 84 -13.95 5.28 12.96
CA PRO A 84 -13.50 6.08 14.09
C PRO A 84 -12.15 5.59 14.66
N LEU A 85 -11.32 6.54 15.09
CA LEU A 85 -10.21 6.25 16.00
C LEU A 85 -10.79 5.76 17.33
N SER A 86 -10.56 4.50 17.68
CA SER A 86 -11.21 3.88 18.83
C SER A 86 -10.41 2.73 19.44
N ILE A 87 -10.81 2.30 20.64
CA ILE A 87 -10.49 0.97 21.16
C ILE A 87 -11.76 0.13 21.20
N THR A 88 -11.63 -1.19 21.02
CA THR A 88 -12.73 -2.13 21.26
C THR A 88 -12.38 -3.01 22.45
N ILE A 89 -13.19 -2.96 23.50
CA ILE A 89 -13.08 -3.82 24.68
C ILE A 89 -14.03 -5.01 24.50
N ILE A 90 -13.48 -6.22 24.56
CA ILE A 90 -14.21 -7.49 24.46
C ILE A 90 -14.10 -8.18 25.81
N LYS A 91 -15.23 -8.31 26.50
CA LYS A 91 -15.32 -9.03 27.77
C LYS A 91 -15.71 -10.48 27.53
N ASP A 92 -15.07 -11.36 28.26
CA ASP A 92 -15.27 -12.81 28.22
C ASP A 92 -15.14 -13.36 26.78
N PRO A 93 -14.02 -13.05 26.06
CA PRO A 93 -13.88 -13.27 24.61
C PRO A 93 -13.98 -14.73 24.18
N PHE A 94 -13.71 -15.68 25.08
CA PHE A 94 -13.72 -17.12 24.80
C PHE A 94 -15.03 -17.80 25.20
N THR A 95 -16.10 -17.02 25.41
CA THR A 95 -17.46 -17.52 25.67
C THR A 95 -18.33 -17.43 24.42
N ASP A 96 -19.47 -18.13 24.40
CA ASP A 96 -20.41 -18.07 23.27
C ASP A 96 -21.05 -16.68 23.08
N HIS A 97 -20.99 -15.82 24.10
CA HIS A 97 -21.63 -14.51 24.12
C HIS A 97 -20.70 -13.43 24.71
N PRO A 98 -19.62 -13.08 23.99
CA PRO A 98 -18.73 -12.02 24.42
C PRO A 98 -19.47 -10.68 24.43
N ARG A 99 -19.13 -9.82 25.39
CA ARG A 99 -19.70 -8.46 25.46
C ARG A 99 -18.71 -7.47 24.88
N VAL A 100 -19.14 -6.70 23.88
CA VAL A 100 -18.27 -5.83 23.08
C VAL A 100 -18.64 -4.38 23.32
N SER A 101 -17.65 -3.51 23.48
CA SER A 101 -17.83 -2.07 23.63
C SER A 101 -16.75 -1.32 22.86
N GLN A 102 -17.15 -0.51 21.90
CA GLN A 102 -16.26 0.40 21.16
C GLN A 102 -16.21 1.76 21.87
N ILE A 103 -15.01 2.32 22.03
CA ILE A 103 -14.79 3.59 22.73
C ILE A 103 -13.89 4.48 21.87
N PRO A 104 -14.37 5.66 21.43
CA PRO A 104 -15.73 6.15 21.56
C PRO A 104 -16.76 5.33 20.76
N GLU A 105 -18.04 5.45 21.14
CA GLU A 105 -19.15 4.80 20.45
C GLU A 105 -19.48 5.50 19.12
N GLY A 106 -19.99 4.73 18.16
CA GLY A 106 -20.47 5.25 16.87
C GLY A 106 -19.42 5.25 15.77
N ALA A 107 -19.77 5.81 14.62
CA ALA A 107 -18.94 5.80 13.41
C ALA A 107 -17.90 6.92 13.34
N ASN A 108 -17.95 7.91 14.26
CA ASN A 108 -17.12 9.11 14.22
C ASN A 108 -16.14 9.16 15.38
N THR A 109 -14.98 9.75 15.13
CA THR A 109 -13.98 9.99 16.17
C THR A 109 -14.47 11.06 17.15
N ASP A 110 -14.65 10.71 18.43
CA ASP A 110 -14.81 11.66 19.53
C ASP A 110 -13.44 12.00 20.13
N ARG A 111 -12.87 13.13 19.69
CA ARG A 111 -11.56 13.59 20.15
C ARG A 111 -11.53 14.01 21.64
N GLY A 112 -12.68 14.26 22.26
CA GLY A 112 -12.75 14.51 23.71
C GLY A 112 -12.45 13.26 24.52
N VAL A 113 -12.87 12.09 24.01
CA VAL A 113 -12.61 10.78 24.61
C VAL A 113 -11.23 10.26 24.17
N LEU A 114 -11.02 10.09 22.87
CA LEU A 114 -9.78 9.53 22.31
C LEU A 114 -9.38 10.31 21.05
N ALA A 115 -8.53 11.32 21.22
CA ALA A 115 -8.11 12.19 20.13
C ALA A 115 -7.21 11.50 19.10
N SER A 116 -6.54 10.43 19.51
CA SER A 116 -5.56 9.67 18.74
C SER A 116 -5.36 8.32 19.42
N VAL A 117 -5.10 7.29 18.61
CA VAL A 117 -4.75 5.95 19.08
C VAL A 117 -3.82 5.28 18.07
N PHE A 118 -2.91 4.44 18.56
CA PHE A 118 -2.09 3.58 17.69
C PHE A 118 -1.96 2.18 18.31
N MET A 119 -1.02 1.35 17.87
CA MET A 119 -0.99 -0.08 18.21
C MET A 119 -0.72 -0.44 19.68
N GLY A 120 -0.10 0.44 20.48
CA GLY A 120 0.35 0.11 21.83
C GLY A 120 -0.79 -0.01 22.84
N LEU A 121 -0.90 -1.18 23.48
CA LEU A 121 -1.88 -1.48 24.52
C LEU A 121 -1.27 -2.33 25.65
N ALA A 122 -1.56 -2.00 26.91
CA ALA A 122 -1.19 -2.82 28.07
C ALA A 122 -2.27 -2.83 29.13
N ILE A 123 -2.59 -4.01 29.67
CA ILE A 123 -3.55 -4.18 30.78
C ILE A 123 -2.77 -4.32 32.09
N ASP A 124 -3.27 -3.70 33.15
CA ASP A 124 -2.66 -3.83 34.47
C ASP A 124 -2.86 -5.25 35.06
N PRO A 125 -1.97 -5.71 35.96
CA PRO A 125 -2.05 -7.09 36.49
C PRO A 125 -3.36 -7.42 37.23
N ALA A 126 -4.11 -6.41 37.68
CA ALA A 126 -5.40 -6.59 38.34
C ALA A 126 -6.59 -6.63 37.36
N SER A 127 -6.35 -6.56 36.05
CA SER A 127 -7.37 -6.54 35.00
C SER A 127 -8.43 -5.45 35.21
N LYS A 128 -8.00 -4.27 35.67
CA LYS A 128 -8.88 -3.13 35.95
C LYS A 128 -8.80 -2.04 34.89
N TYR A 129 -7.59 -1.75 34.40
CA TYR A 129 -7.35 -0.66 33.47
C TYR A 129 -6.53 -1.10 32.27
N VAL A 130 -6.70 -0.38 31.17
CA VAL A 130 -5.86 -0.47 29.97
C VAL A 130 -5.18 0.86 29.69
N TYR A 131 -3.87 0.80 29.46
CA TYR A 131 -3.04 1.88 28.94
C TYR A 131 -3.08 1.82 27.42
N VAL A 132 -3.37 2.96 26.79
CA VAL A 132 -3.58 3.09 25.35
C VAL A 132 -2.61 4.13 24.80
N SER A 133 -1.82 3.72 23.81
CA SER A 133 -0.90 4.61 23.10
C SER A 133 -1.67 5.64 22.29
N GLY A 134 -1.47 6.91 22.62
CA GLY A 134 -2.16 8.03 21.97
C GLY A 134 -1.48 8.57 20.74
N GLY A 135 -0.64 7.79 20.06
CA GLY A 135 -0.03 8.15 18.77
C GLY A 135 0.54 9.57 18.76
N GLN A 136 0.08 10.39 17.82
CA GLN A 136 0.54 11.77 17.60
C GLN A 136 0.25 12.76 18.74
N THR A 137 -0.62 12.40 19.70
CA THR A 137 -0.90 13.28 20.85
C THR A 137 0.22 13.28 21.87
N ASN A 138 1.16 12.34 21.78
CA ASN A 138 2.25 12.16 22.74
C ASN A 138 1.74 11.89 24.17
N LEU A 139 0.54 11.31 24.28
CA LEU A 139 -0.13 10.95 25.53
C LEU A 139 -0.35 9.43 25.61
N VAL A 140 -0.29 8.88 26.81
CA VAL A 140 -0.86 7.56 27.14
C VAL A 140 -2.20 7.76 27.80
N TYR A 141 -3.26 7.22 27.22
CA TYR A 141 -4.61 7.26 27.80
C TYR A 141 -4.84 6.07 28.73
N LEU A 142 -5.63 6.27 29.78
CA LEU A 142 -6.00 5.22 30.73
C LEU A 142 -7.52 5.02 30.72
N PHE A 143 -7.98 3.80 30.47
CA PHE A 143 -9.40 3.46 30.48
C PHE A 143 -9.71 2.36 31.49
N ASP A 144 -10.88 2.42 32.12
CA ASP A 144 -11.41 1.36 32.97
C ASP A 144 -12.03 0.25 32.10
N LEU A 145 -11.59 -1.00 32.29
CA LEU A 145 -11.98 -2.14 31.46
C LEU A 145 -13.44 -2.55 31.66
N GLU A 146 -14.01 -2.28 32.83
CA GLU A 146 -15.37 -2.69 33.17
C GLU A 146 -16.39 -1.66 32.66
N THR A 147 -16.07 -0.38 32.66
CA THR A 147 -16.99 0.70 32.28
C THR A 147 -16.69 1.32 30.93
N GLY A 148 -15.47 1.15 30.40
CA GLY A 148 -14.99 1.86 29.21
C GLY A 148 -14.69 3.34 29.44
N GLN A 149 -14.77 3.81 30.69
CA GLN A 149 -14.57 5.23 30.99
C GLN A 149 -13.10 5.62 30.86
N LYS A 150 -12.83 6.75 30.17
CA LYS A 150 -11.53 7.41 30.21
C LYS A 150 -11.26 7.94 31.62
N MET A 151 -10.25 7.39 32.27
CA MET A 151 -9.86 7.72 33.63
C MET A 151 -8.82 8.82 33.69
N ASP A 152 -7.86 8.82 32.77
CA ASP A 152 -6.75 9.78 32.76
C ASP A 152 -6.01 9.83 31.41
N SER A 153 -5.04 10.74 31.31
CA SER A 153 -4.03 10.80 30.26
C SER A 153 -2.68 11.26 30.82
N ILE A 154 -1.59 10.61 30.42
CA ILE A 154 -0.23 10.87 30.89
C ILE A 154 0.61 11.40 29.74
N SER A 155 1.27 12.55 29.91
CA SER A 155 2.15 13.12 28.89
C SER A 155 3.54 12.45 28.88
N CYS A 156 4.04 12.13 27.69
CA CYS A 156 5.39 11.62 27.45
C CYS A 156 6.39 12.73 27.07
N MET A 157 5.98 13.99 27.20
CA MET A 157 6.86 15.15 27.03
C MET A 157 7.81 15.28 28.23
N THR A 158 9.11 15.41 27.96
CA THR A 158 10.16 15.65 28.97
C THR A 158 10.74 17.06 28.88
N SER A 159 10.63 17.70 27.72
CA SER A 159 11.06 19.07 27.44
C SER A 159 10.34 19.62 26.20
N GLU A 160 10.52 20.90 25.89
CA GLU A 160 10.02 21.50 24.63
C GLU A 160 10.53 20.78 23.36
N GLN A 161 11.71 20.15 23.42
CA GLN A 161 12.26 19.39 22.28
C GLN A 161 11.46 18.10 22.02
N THR A 162 10.78 17.59 23.04
CA THR A 162 10.03 16.33 23.02
C THR A 162 8.53 16.57 23.15
N LYS A 163 8.08 17.79 22.83
CA LYS A 163 6.67 18.19 22.81
C LYS A 163 5.88 17.36 21.81
N ASP A 164 6.40 17.25 20.59
CA ASP A 164 5.85 16.40 19.55
C ASP A 164 6.47 15.01 19.63
N GLY A 165 5.62 13.99 19.60
CA GLY A 165 5.99 12.58 19.61
C GLY A 165 4.92 11.77 18.88
N TYR A 166 5.24 10.52 18.57
CA TYR A 166 4.29 9.58 18.00
C TYR A 166 4.45 8.26 18.75
N LEU A 167 3.63 8.06 19.78
CA LEU A 167 3.74 6.89 20.63
C LEU A 167 3.33 5.65 19.83
N GLY A 168 4.24 4.68 19.77
CA GLY A 168 4.08 3.42 19.05
C GLY A 168 3.49 2.34 19.94
N ASP A 169 4.20 1.23 20.05
CA ASP A 169 3.91 0.12 20.97
C ASP A 169 4.30 0.45 22.43
N LEU A 170 3.72 -0.27 23.38
CA LEU A 170 4.03 -0.14 24.81
C LEU A 170 3.91 -1.47 25.55
N VAL A 171 4.68 -1.61 26.62
CA VAL A 171 4.70 -2.82 27.47
C VAL A 171 4.79 -2.44 28.94
N LEU A 172 4.06 -3.16 29.79
CA LEU A 172 4.01 -2.95 31.24
C LEU A 172 4.90 -3.97 31.95
N SER A 173 5.57 -3.54 33.03
CA SER A 173 6.28 -4.44 33.93
C SER A 173 5.31 -5.42 34.60
N ALA A 174 5.79 -6.62 34.95
CA ALA A 174 4.96 -7.67 35.54
C ALA A 174 4.27 -7.25 36.85
N ASP A 175 4.87 -6.34 37.62
CA ASP A 175 4.31 -5.78 38.84
C ASP A 175 3.34 -4.61 38.59
N GLY A 176 3.18 -4.16 37.34
CA GLY A 176 2.31 -3.06 36.94
C GLY A 176 2.83 -1.66 37.24
N ASN A 177 4.04 -1.51 37.81
CA ASN A 177 4.53 -0.23 38.30
C ASN A 177 5.21 0.64 37.23
N THR A 178 5.74 0.03 36.17
CA THR A 178 6.54 0.72 35.16
C THR A 178 6.03 0.42 33.75
N LEU A 179 5.78 1.46 32.96
CA LEU A 179 5.36 1.34 31.56
C LEU A 179 6.49 1.80 30.63
N TYR A 180 6.84 0.97 29.65
CA TYR A 180 7.87 1.24 28.64
C TYR A 180 7.21 1.47 27.29
N ILE A 181 7.58 2.56 26.61
CA ILE A 181 6.87 3.06 25.42
C ILE A 181 7.90 3.44 24.37
N VAL A 182 7.63 3.14 23.10
CA VAL A 182 8.45 3.65 21.99
C VAL A 182 7.84 4.93 21.41
N ASP A 183 8.69 5.91 21.13
CA ASP A 183 8.31 7.17 20.46
C ASP A 183 8.93 7.18 19.06
N GLN A 184 8.10 6.90 18.05
CA GLN A 184 8.53 6.65 16.68
C GLN A 184 9.28 7.83 16.08
N ILE A 185 8.77 9.06 16.22
CA ILE A 185 9.41 10.24 15.64
C ILE A 185 10.47 10.84 16.58
N GLY A 186 10.39 10.54 17.88
CA GLY A 186 11.40 10.94 18.86
C GLY A 186 12.68 10.10 18.83
N PHE A 187 12.68 8.93 18.16
CA PHE A 187 13.79 7.95 18.15
C PHE A 187 14.25 7.60 19.56
N ARG A 188 13.30 7.37 20.47
CA ARG A 188 13.57 7.10 21.89
C ARG A 188 12.60 6.07 22.46
N MET A 189 13.03 5.45 23.55
CA MET A 189 12.17 4.74 24.48
C MET A 189 11.92 5.62 25.71
N VAL A 190 10.65 5.72 26.13
CA VAL A 190 10.19 6.48 27.29
C VAL A 190 9.73 5.51 28.37
N ILE A 191 10.00 5.84 29.64
CA ILE A 191 9.66 5.02 30.80
C ILE A 191 8.80 5.83 31.75
N LEU A 192 7.60 5.35 32.07
CA LEU A 192 6.65 5.97 33.00
C LEU A 192 6.54 5.17 34.29
N ASP A 193 6.43 5.88 35.41
CA ASP A 193 5.87 5.32 36.65
C ASP A 193 4.35 5.42 36.59
N THR A 194 3.65 4.28 36.72
CA THR A 194 2.19 4.21 36.57
C THR A 194 1.43 4.78 37.75
N LYS A 195 2.05 4.80 38.94
CA LYS A 195 1.44 5.28 40.18
C LYS A 195 1.51 6.80 40.26
N ASP A 196 2.70 7.33 40.01
CA ASP A 196 2.99 8.77 40.00
C ASP A 196 2.58 9.43 38.69
N LYS A 197 2.29 8.63 37.65
CA LYS A 197 1.84 9.06 36.32
C LYS A 197 2.77 10.09 35.69
N LYS A 198 4.06 9.78 35.68
CA LYS A 198 5.11 10.67 35.18
C LYS A 198 6.22 9.91 34.48
N VAL A 199 6.88 10.58 33.54
CA VAL A 199 8.13 10.09 32.95
C VAL A 199 9.21 10.03 34.04
N ILE A 200 9.85 8.87 34.17
CA ILE A 200 10.96 8.65 35.11
C ILE A 200 12.30 8.44 34.39
N GLY A 201 12.28 8.04 33.12
CA GLY A 201 13.47 7.84 32.31
C GLY A 201 13.17 7.86 30.82
N GLU A 202 14.20 8.13 30.03
CA GLU A 202 14.16 8.03 28.57
C GLU A 202 15.55 7.67 28.04
N VAL A 203 15.61 7.03 26.87
CA VAL A 203 16.88 6.70 26.20
C VAL A 203 16.72 6.74 24.68
N PRO A 204 17.67 7.34 23.93
CA PRO A 204 17.68 7.27 22.47
C PRO A 204 17.84 5.82 21.98
N VAL A 205 17.04 5.44 20.99
CA VAL A 205 17.10 4.12 20.33
C VAL A 205 17.33 4.30 18.82
N GLY A 206 17.05 3.28 18.01
CA GLY A 206 17.15 3.37 16.55
C GLY A 206 16.04 4.24 15.94
N ARG A 207 16.03 4.28 14.60
CA ARG A 207 15.10 5.11 13.82
C ARG A 207 13.72 4.45 13.73
N TYR A 208 12.66 5.24 13.93
CA TYR A 208 11.27 4.79 13.95
C TYR A 208 11.07 3.53 14.81
N PRO A 209 11.33 3.59 16.13
CA PRO A 209 11.13 2.45 17.03
C PRO A 209 9.66 2.03 17.02
N PHE A 210 9.41 0.77 16.68
CA PHE A 210 8.10 0.29 16.28
C PHE A 210 7.48 -0.64 17.31
N GLY A 211 8.18 -1.71 17.70
CA GLY A 211 7.75 -2.68 18.71
C GLY A 211 8.71 -2.77 19.89
N ILE A 212 8.18 -3.20 21.04
CA ILE A 212 8.93 -3.34 22.29
C ILE A 212 8.52 -4.60 23.06
N CYS A 213 9.48 -5.29 23.67
CA CYS A 213 9.20 -6.32 24.66
C CYS A 213 10.23 -6.32 25.81
N LEU A 214 9.89 -6.94 26.93
CA LEU A 214 10.80 -7.10 28.08
C LEU A 214 11.41 -8.50 28.08
N SER A 215 12.62 -8.64 28.63
CA SER A 215 13.16 -9.94 29.02
C SER A 215 12.29 -10.58 30.11
N SER A 216 12.31 -11.90 30.24
CA SER A 216 11.51 -12.64 31.23
C SER A 216 11.74 -12.18 32.68
N ASP A 217 12.95 -11.72 33.00
CA ASP A 217 13.34 -11.20 34.31
C ASP A 217 13.03 -9.70 34.49
N GLY A 218 12.58 -9.01 33.44
CA GLY A 218 12.27 -7.57 33.44
C GLY A 218 13.49 -6.66 33.52
N LEU A 219 14.71 -7.17 33.39
CA LEU A 219 15.95 -6.39 33.53
C LEU A 219 16.40 -5.74 32.22
N LYS A 220 15.92 -6.24 31.08
CA LYS A 220 16.19 -5.70 29.75
C LYS A 220 14.89 -5.38 29.01
N ALA A 221 14.93 -4.35 28.16
CA ALA A 221 13.94 -4.10 27.12
C ALA A 221 14.58 -4.29 25.73
N TYR A 222 13.83 -4.87 24.80
CA TYR A 222 14.21 -4.99 23.39
C TYR A 222 13.33 -4.09 22.55
N VAL A 223 13.93 -3.25 21.72
CA VAL A 223 13.23 -2.27 20.87
C VAL A 223 13.57 -2.52 19.41
N ALA A 224 12.56 -2.82 18.59
CA ALA A 224 12.71 -3.00 17.16
C ALA A 224 12.52 -1.67 16.43
N ASN A 225 13.39 -1.38 15.47
CA ASN A 225 13.47 -0.09 14.78
C ASN A 225 13.31 -0.31 13.28
N VAL A 226 12.24 0.20 12.68
CA VAL A 226 11.91 -0.02 11.26
C VAL A 226 12.48 1.07 10.34
N GLY A 227 13.12 2.10 10.88
CA GLY A 227 13.63 3.19 10.07
C GLY A 227 14.90 2.89 9.31
N MET A 228 14.98 3.35 8.06
CA MET A 228 16.22 3.32 7.29
C MET A 228 17.01 4.61 7.50
N TYR A 229 16.38 5.77 7.33
CA TYR A 229 17.06 7.06 7.34
C TYR A 229 16.48 8.07 8.34
N GLN A 230 17.33 9.04 8.68
CA GLN A 230 16.89 10.29 9.28
C GLN A 230 17.00 11.36 8.20
N TYR A 231 15.87 11.82 7.71
CA TYR A 231 15.80 12.85 6.68
C TYR A 231 16.09 14.24 7.25
N ASN A 232 16.40 15.18 6.36
CA ASN A 232 16.71 16.57 6.69
C ASN A 232 15.96 17.51 5.75
N LEU A 233 15.70 18.72 6.25
CA LEU A 233 15.34 19.83 5.37
C LEU A 233 16.45 20.07 4.35
N LEU A 234 16.04 20.34 3.13
CA LEU A 234 16.95 20.79 2.08
C LEU A 234 17.57 22.15 2.47
N PRO A 235 18.81 22.43 2.03
CA PRO A 235 19.46 23.68 2.35
C PRO A 235 18.75 24.86 1.68
N GLY A 236 18.61 25.97 2.42
CA GLY A 236 18.04 27.22 1.91
C GLY A 236 16.52 27.35 2.02
N ILE A 237 15.81 26.33 2.53
CA ILE A 237 14.36 26.41 2.77
C ILE A 237 14.05 27.50 3.80
N ASP A 238 13.23 28.48 3.40
CA ASP A 238 12.69 29.52 4.27
C ASP A 238 11.21 29.22 4.57
N PRO A 239 10.85 28.89 5.82
CA PRO A 239 9.45 28.63 6.19
C PRO A 239 8.49 29.78 5.94
N SER A 240 8.99 31.03 5.86
CA SER A 240 8.16 32.21 5.56
C SER A 240 7.94 32.44 4.06
N ASN A 241 8.65 31.70 3.21
CA ASN A 241 8.60 31.82 1.76
C ASN A 241 8.98 30.49 1.08
N VAL A 242 8.28 29.42 1.48
CA VAL A 242 8.62 28.04 1.10
C VAL A 242 8.52 27.81 -0.40
N ASP A 243 7.50 28.35 -1.07
CA ASP A 243 7.24 28.15 -2.50
C ASP A 243 8.42 28.55 -3.39
N SER A 244 9.13 29.64 -3.02
CA SER A 244 10.25 30.15 -3.81
C SER A 244 11.62 29.56 -3.43
N THR A 245 11.70 28.89 -2.27
CA THR A 245 12.95 28.30 -1.75
C THR A 245 12.96 26.78 -1.85
N ALA A 246 11.80 26.15 -2.04
CA ALA A 246 11.65 24.72 -2.25
C ALA A 246 12.29 24.27 -3.57
N TRP A 247 12.79 23.04 -3.57
CA TRP A 247 13.58 22.49 -4.66
C TRP A 247 12.69 21.92 -5.75
N GLU A 248 13.13 22.06 -6.99
CA GLU A 248 12.38 21.59 -8.15
C GLU A 248 12.35 20.07 -8.30
N PHE A 249 13.33 19.38 -7.73
CA PHE A 249 13.51 17.94 -7.91
C PHE A 249 14.22 17.32 -6.70
N PRO A 250 13.99 16.03 -6.39
CA PRO A 250 14.73 15.34 -5.34
C PRO A 250 16.25 15.41 -5.56
N PRO A 251 17.05 15.52 -4.48
CA PRO A 251 18.46 15.89 -4.57
C PRO A 251 19.37 14.80 -5.14
N TYR A 252 18.97 13.52 -5.08
CA TYR A 252 19.80 12.40 -5.53
C TYR A 252 19.00 11.11 -5.75
N GLU A 253 19.69 10.20 -6.43
CA GLU A 253 19.33 8.80 -6.65
C GLU A 253 19.60 7.96 -5.40
N TYR A 254 18.71 7.00 -5.11
CA TYR A 254 18.82 6.08 -3.98
C TYR A 254 20.10 5.23 -4.09
N LEU A 255 20.87 5.19 -3.00
CA LEU A 255 22.18 4.52 -2.89
C LEU A 255 23.30 5.10 -3.78
N SER A 256 23.11 6.28 -4.38
CA SER A 256 24.19 7.00 -5.06
C SER A 256 25.25 7.51 -4.08
N GLU A 257 26.44 7.86 -4.57
CA GLU A 257 27.49 8.42 -3.73
C GLU A 257 27.05 9.73 -3.05
N GLU A 258 26.29 10.55 -3.77
CA GLU A 258 25.68 11.80 -3.28
C GLU A 258 24.66 11.52 -2.17
N SER A 259 23.80 10.51 -2.33
CA SER A 259 22.85 10.13 -1.29
C SER A 259 23.55 9.64 -0.02
N LEU A 260 24.69 8.97 -0.15
CA LEU A 260 25.44 8.43 0.99
C LEU A 260 26.27 9.49 1.69
N LYS A 261 26.94 10.38 0.95
CA LYS A 261 27.96 11.30 1.49
C LYS A 261 27.54 12.77 1.52
N GLY A 262 26.51 13.15 0.77
CA GLY A 262 26.19 14.54 0.46
C GLY A 262 27.10 15.11 -0.63
N TYR A 263 26.73 16.27 -1.17
CA TYR A 263 27.47 16.92 -2.25
C TYR A 263 27.29 18.44 -2.22
N TYR A 264 28.17 19.16 -2.93
CA TYR A 264 27.96 20.58 -3.22
C TYR A 264 27.26 20.73 -4.56
N THR A 265 26.18 21.53 -4.60
CA THR A 265 25.55 21.92 -5.86
C THR A 265 26.50 22.78 -6.71
N LYS A 266 26.14 23.02 -7.97
CA LYS A 266 26.87 23.93 -8.86
C LYS A 266 27.01 25.35 -8.26
N ASP A 267 26.06 25.75 -7.42
CA ASP A 267 26.02 27.05 -6.74
C ASP A 267 26.68 27.01 -5.35
N SER A 268 27.49 25.97 -5.06
CA SER A 268 28.23 25.80 -3.80
C SER A 268 27.34 25.67 -2.55
N VAL A 269 26.10 25.20 -2.70
CA VAL A 269 25.21 24.87 -1.58
C VAL A 269 25.49 23.43 -1.15
N TRP A 270 25.74 23.20 0.14
CA TRP A 270 25.94 21.85 0.68
C TRP A 270 24.60 21.13 0.88
N VAL A 271 24.44 19.98 0.23
CA VAL A 271 23.29 19.08 0.41
C VAL A 271 23.71 17.91 1.28
N PRO A 272 23.05 17.66 2.43
CA PRO A 272 23.39 16.54 3.29
C PRO A 272 22.98 15.20 2.66
N GLY A 273 23.89 14.23 2.72
CA GLY A 273 23.58 12.83 2.47
C GLY A 273 22.79 12.19 3.62
N LEU A 274 22.15 11.07 3.34
CA LEU A 274 21.42 10.22 4.28
C LEU A 274 22.33 9.27 5.07
N GLY A 275 23.53 9.01 4.56
CA GLY A 275 24.48 8.06 5.14
C GLY A 275 24.27 6.62 4.69
N ASP A 276 25.07 5.71 5.25
CA ASP A 276 24.96 4.26 4.98
C ASP A 276 23.61 3.72 5.48
N PRO A 277 22.80 3.04 4.64
CA PRO A 277 21.53 2.43 5.07
C PRO A 277 21.70 1.31 6.10
N ASN A 278 22.92 0.80 6.29
CA ASN A 278 23.23 -0.32 7.20
C ASN A 278 23.91 0.12 8.51
N VAL A 279 23.83 1.42 8.88
CA VAL A 279 24.22 1.88 10.22
C VAL A 279 23.45 1.15 11.33
N ALA A 280 24.00 1.16 12.55
CA ALA A 280 23.43 0.41 13.67
C ALA A 280 22.00 0.86 14.01
N GLU A 281 21.68 2.15 13.84
CA GLU A 281 20.38 2.78 14.11
C GLU A 281 19.29 2.43 13.08
N SER A 282 19.69 1.91 11.93
CA SER A 282 18.79 1.50 10.85
C SER A 282 18.40 0.04 11.00
N PHE A 283 17.15 -0.33 10.71
CA PHE A 283 16.63 -1.72 10.69
C PHE A 283 17.31 -2.66 11.68
N SER A 284 17.06 -2.46 12.97
CA SER A 284 17.78 -3.14 14.03
C SER A 284 16.95 -3.33 15.30
N VAL A 285 17.46 -4.19 16.18
CA VAL A 285 16.96 -4.34 17.55
C VAL A 285 17.96 -3.75 18.52
N PHE A 286 17.51 -2.86 19.39
CA PHE A 286 18.31 -2.28 20.47
C PHE A 286 17.95 -3.00 21.78
N THR A 287 18.95 -3.47 22.51
CA THR A 287 18.80 -3.99 23.87
C THR A 287 19.11 -2.87 24.85
N VAL A 288 18.18 -2.60 25.77
CA VAL A 288 18.27 -1.56 26.79
C VAL A 288 18.29 -2.22 28.17
N ASP A 289 19.29 -1.91 29.00
CA ASP A 289 19.28 -2.23 30.42
C ASP A 289 18.29 -1.29 31.14
N VAL A 290 17.33 -1.88 31.85
CA VAL A 290 16.28 -1.17 32.59
C VAL A 290 16.24 -1.56 34.07
N GLN A 291 17.33 -2.12 34.61
CA GLN A 291 17.44 -2.46 36.04
C GLN A 291 17.26 -1.22 36.93
N ASN A 292 17.69 -0.06 36.43
CA ASN A 292 17.33 1.24 36.97
C ASN A 292 16.47 1.99 35.93
N PRO A 293 15.14 1.94 36.03
CA PRO A 293 14.24 2.58 35.07
C PRO A 293 14.40 4.11 34.98
N ALA A 294 15.01 4.75 35.98
CA ALA A 294 15.31 6.18 35.96
C ALA A 294 16.61 6.53 35.22
N ALA A 295 17.43 5.54 34.87
CA ALA A 295 18.67 5.72 34.10
C ALA A 295 18.89 4.54 33.13
N PRO A 296 17.97 4.34 32.15
CA PRO A 296 18.09 3.27 31.16
C PRO A 296 19.32 3.46 30.25
N VAL A 297 19.92 2.36 29.81
CA VAL A 297 21.13 2.41 28.96
C VAL A 297 21.03 1.41 27.80
N VAL A 298 21.24 1.85 26.57
CA VAL A 298 21.41 0.93 25.42
C VAL A 298 22.73 0.18 25.58
N ILE A 299 22.65 -1.15 25.67
CA ILE A 299 23.80 -2.03 25.88
C ILE A 299 24.18 -2.83 24.62
N GLN A 300 23.27 -2.97 23.66
CA GLN A 300 23.54 -3.65 22.38
C GLN A 300 22.68 -3.10 21.24
N LYS A 301 23.21 -3.15 20.01
CA LYS A 301 22.51 -2.85 18.75
C LYS A 301 22.74 -4.00 17.78
N THR A 302 21.67 -4.67 17.35
CA THR A 302 21.76 -5.92 16.58
C THR A 302 20.96 -5.84 15.29
N LYS A 303 21.62 -6.08 14.16
CA LYS A 303 20.98 -6.15 12.84
C LYS A 303 20.24 -7.48 12.68
N THR A 304 19.03 -7.43 12.13
CA THR A 304 18.18 -8.59 11.84
C THR A 304 17.86 -8.67 10.36
N GLY A 305 17.41 -9.85 9.91
CA GLY A 305 17.03 -10.08 8.53
C GLY A 305 18.14 -9.77 7.51
N ASN A 306 17.73 -9.42 6.30
CA ASN A 306 18.63 -9.10 5.19
C ASN A 306 19.08 -7.64 5.26
N ARG A 307 20.34 -7.39 4.90
CA ARG A 307 20.91 -6.06 4.81
C ARG A 307 20.68 -5.49 3.42
N VAL A 308 20.52 -4.16 3.32
CA VAL A 308 20.50 -3.48 2.03
C VAL A 308 21.81 -3.78 1.29
N GLY A 309 21.71 -4.22 0.04
CA GLY A 309 22.82 -4.65 -0.81
C GLY A 309 23.29 -6.10 -0.60
N ALA A 310 22.72 -6.85 0.35
CA ALA A 310 23.04 -8.28 0.48
C ALA A 310 22.49 -9.07 -0.71
N LEU A 311 23.27 -10.02 -1.24
CA LEU A 311 22.81 -10.89 -2.32
C LEU A 311 21.90 -11.99 -1.77
N ILE A 312 20.62 -11.94 -2.13
CA ILE A 312 19.59 -12.93 -1.84
C ILE A 312 19.14 -13.53 -3.16
N GLU A 313 19.37 -14.83 -3.35
CA GLU A 313 19.04 -15.50 -4.63
C GLU A 313 19.64 -14.76 -5.84
N ASP A 314 20.90 -14.31 -5.70
CA ASP A 314 21.67 -13.52 -6.68
C ASP A 314 21.10 -12.11 -6.99
N ILE A 315 20.09 -11.65 -6.24
CA ILE A 315 19.53 -10.30 -6.33
C ILE A 315 20.02 -9.47 -5.14
N PRO A 316 20.61 -8.28 -5.35
CA PRO A 316 20.93 -7.38 -4.24
C PRO A 316 19.63 -6.89 -3.61
N ALA A 317 19.51 -7.05 -2.29
CA ALA A 317 18.37 -6.53 -1.55
C ALA A 317 18.31 -5.00 -1.66
N VAL A 318 17.18 -4.47 -2.12
CA VAL A 318 16.93 -3.03 -2.25
C VAL A 318 16.38 -2.50 -0.94
N GLY A 319 15.33 -3.15 -0.43
CA GLY A 319 14.80 -2.91 0.92
C GLY A 319 15.64 -3.54 2.03
N GLY A 320 15.50 -2.99 3.24
CA GLY A 320 16.04 -3.61 4.45
C GLY A 320 15.10 -4.67 5.03
N SER A 321 15.29 -5.01 6.31
CA SER A 321 14.54 -6.07 6.97
C SER A 321 13.24 -5.63 7.64
N SER A 322 13.10 -4.36 8.02
CA SER A 322 11.96 -3.84 8.79
C SER A 322 11.63 -4.67 10.05
N PRO A 323 12.52 -4.74 11.06
CA PRO A 323 12.18 -5.44 12.30
C PRO A 323 11.08 -4.71 13.04
N ASN A 324 9.94 -5.39 13.28
CA ASN A 324 8.75 -4.73 13.83
C ASN A 324 8.33 -5.27 15.21
N SER A 325 7.91 -6.54 15.32
CA SER A 325 7.38 -7.11 16.57
C SER A 325 8.39 -8.04 17.23
N LEU A 326 8.33 -8.10 18.56
CA LEU A 326 9.28 -8.83 19.39
C LEU A 326 8.58 -9.62 20.49
N VAL A 327 9.06 -10.83 20.76
CA VAL A 327 8.71 -11.61 21.97
C VAL A 327 9.95 -12.31 22.52
N ALA A 328 10.05 -12.41 23.85
CA ALA A 328 11.22 -12.97 24.52
C ALA A 328 10.87 -14.17 25.40
N THR A 329 11.80 -15.12 25.43
CA THR A 329 11.90 -16.23 26.38
C THR A 329 13.20 -16.07 27.16
N ASN A 330 13.53 -17.02 28.05
CA ASN A 330 14.84 -17.04 28.69
C ASN A 330 16.00 -17.32 27.71
N ASP A 331 15.72 -18.06 26.63
CA ASP A 331 16.75 -18.58 25.73
C ASP A 331 16.81 -17.82 24.40
N TYR A 332 15.71 -17.19 23.99
CA TYR A 332 15.56 -16.54 22.69
C TYR A 332 14.74 -15.25 22.74
N VAL A 333 15.12 -14.28 21.92
CA VAL A 333 14.26 -13.18 21.46
C VAL A 333 13.91 -13.41 19.99
N PHE A 334 12.63 -13.43 19.67
CA PHE A 334 12.13 -13.58 18.30
C PHE A 334 11.74 -12.22 17.73
N VAL A 335 12.11 -11.98 16.47
CA VAL A 335 11.92 -10.71 15.77
C VAL A 335 11.32 -10.98 14.40
N SER A 336 10.14 -10.41 14.12
CA SER A 336 9.56 -10.40 12.77
C SER A 336 10.23 -9.32 11.92
N ASN A 337 10.54 -9.65 10.66
CA ASN A 337 11.14 -8.73 9.69
C ASN A 337 10.13 -8.46 8.57
N GLY A 338 9.32 -7.42 8.63
CA GLY A 338 8.14 -7.30 7.75
C GLY A 338 8.43 -7.21 6.23
N ASN A 339 9.65 -6.78 5.86
CA ASN A 339 10.10 -6.76 4.46
C ASN A 339 10.75 -8.06 3.99
N ASN A 340 11.03 -9.01 4.89
CA ASN A 340 11.64 -10.29 4.55
C ASN A 340 10.79 -11.42 5.13
N ASP A 341 10.51 -12.49 4.38
CA ASP A 341 9.65 -13.58 4.85
C ASP A 341 10.36 -14.51 5.87
N ASN A 342 10.80 -13.96 7.00
CA ASN A 342 11.55 -14.65 8.04
C ASN A 342 11.44 -14.02 9.44
N ILE A 343 11.77 -14.82 10.44
CA ILE A 343 11.94 -14.45 11.85
C ILE A 343 13.43 -14.55 12.22
N SER A 344 13.99 -13.49 12.78
CA SER A 344 15.32 -13.54 13.40
C SER A 344 15.21 -14.01 14.85
N VAL A 345 16.07 -14.95 15.25
CA VAL A 345 16.16 -15.49 16.61
C VAL A 345 17.46 -15.03 17.23
N LEU A 346 17.39 -14.24 18.29
CA LEU A 346 18.53 -13.71 19.02
C LEU A 346 18.73 -14.47 20.33
N SER A 347 19.97 -14.63 20.76
CA SER A 347 20.32 -15.13 22.10
C SER A 347 20.29 -13.96 23.10
N PRO A 348 19.49 -14.00 24.19
CA PRO A 348 19.50 -12.97 25.25
C PRO A 348 20.84 -12.86 25.99
N ALA A 349 21.65 -13.92 25.96
CA ALA A 349 22.94 -14.00 26.66
C ALA A 349 24.07 -13.29 25.89
N SER A 350 24.06 -13.35 24.55
CA SER A 350 25.07 -12.72 23.70
C SER A 350 24.53 -11.53 22.90
N ASP A 351 23.22 -11.33 22.89
CA ASP A 351 22.47 -10.34 22.11
C ASP A 351 22.80 -10.40 20.59
N THR A 352 23.05 -11.60 20.07
CA THR A 352 23.36 -11.87 18.64
C THR A 352 22.32 -12.77 17.99
N VAL A 353 22.10 -12.62 16.67
CA VAL A 353 21.29 -13.55 15.88
C VAL A 353 21.95 -14.93 15.86
N VAL A 354 21.23 -15.96 16.31
CA VAL A 354 21.68 -17.36 16.35
C VAL A 354 20.97 -18.24 15.30
N LYS A 355 19.81 -17.81 14.82
CA LYS A 355 19.03 -18.52 13.80
C LYS A 355 18.14 -17.55 13.02
N THR A 356 17.86 -17.91 11.78
CA THR A 356 16.78 -17.32 10.97
C THR A 356 15.79 -18.43 10.62
N ILE A 357 14.50 -18.19 10.88
CA ILE A 357 13.39 -19.08 10.52
C ILE A 357 12.71 -18.50 9.30
N TYR A 358 12.68 -19.23 8.19
CA TYR A 358 12.02 -18.77 6.97
C TYR A 358 10.55 -19.21 6.95
N LEU A 359 9.67 -18.30 6.55
CA LEU A 359 8.23 -18.54 6.43
C LEU A 359 7.94 -18.92 4.98
N LYS A 360 7.73 -20.23 4.74
CA LYS A 360 7.59 -20.81 3.40
C LYS A 360 6.34 -21.69 3.36
N PRO A 361 5.15 -21.12 3.08
CA PRO A 361 3.89 -21.86 3.15
C PRO A 361 3.80 -23.00 2.14
N ASP A 362 4.45 -22.85 0.97
CA ASP A 362 4.57 -23.92 -0.03
C ASP A 362 5.92 -23.85 -0.75
N SER A 363 6.50 -25.00 -1.07
CA SER A 363 7.82 -25.07 -1.74
C SER A 363 7.82 -24.47 -3.15
N ARG A 364 6.66 -24.48 -3.84
CA ARG A 364 6.47 -23.91 -5.18
C ARG A 364 6.54 -22.37 -5.19
N LEU A 365 6.46 -21.74 -4.02
CA LEU A 365 6.48 -20.29 -3.84
C LEU A 365 7.77 -19.78 -3.19
N SER A 366 8.71 -20.67 -2.89
CA SER A 366 9.83 -20.37 -1.98
C SER A 366 10.80 -19.27 -2.45
N SER A 367 10.75 -18.89 -3.72
CA SER A 367 11.51 -17.78 -4.31
C SER A 367 10.77 -16.44 -4.32
N PHE A 368 9.47 -16.43 -4.03
CA PHE A 368 8.66 -15.22 -4.02
C PHE A 368 8.54 -14.66 -2.60
N ARG A 369 8.43 -13.34 -2.50
CA ARG A 369 8.26 -12.63 -1.22
C ARG A 369 6.87 -12.03 -1.09
N GLY A 370 6.40 -11.85 0.14
CA GLY A 370 5.17 -11.14 0.47
C GLY A 370 4.31 -11.82 1.54
N VAL A 371 4.91 -12.60 2.44
CA VAL A 371 4.23 -13.20 3.60
C VAL A 371 3.94 -12.12 4.64
N ILE A 372 4.80 -11.11 4.74
CA ILE A 372 4.66 -9.92 5.62
C ILE A 372 4.48 -10.36 7.09
N PRO A 373 5.53 -10.89 7.73
CA PRO A 373 5.46 -11.25 9.14
C PRO A 373 5.29 -10.00 10.01
N PHE A 374 4.22 -9.98 10.81
CA PHE A 374 3.86 -8.83 11.62
C PHE A 374 3.86 -9.14 13.12
N GLY A 375 2.68 -9.33 13.74
CA GLY A 375 2.56 -9.65 15.17
C GLY A 375 3.14 -11.01 15.58
N LEU A 376 3.66 -11.09 16.81
CA LEU A 376 4.19 -12.31 17.42
C LEU A 376 3.52 -12.60 18.76
N ALA A 377 3.32 -13.88 19.09
CA ALA A 377 2.91 -14.32 20.42
C ALA A 377 3.55 -15.67 20.81
N LEU A 378 3.94 -15.81 22.07
CA LEU A 378 4.39 -17.09 22.64
C LEU A 378 3.25 -17.77 23.37
N SER A 379 3.20 -19.11 23.31
CA SER A 379 2.38 -19.88 24.24
C SER A 379 2.84 -19.64 25.69
N PRO A 380 1.93 -19.71 26.70
CA PRO A 380 2.31 -19.54 28.10
C PRO A 380 3.42 -20.49 28.57
N ASP A 381 3.50 -21.69 27.98
CA ASP A 381 4.55 -22.68 28.27
C ASP A 381 5.85 -22.46 27.46
N GLN A 382 5.91 -21.42 26.62
CA GLN A 382 7.03 -21.03 25.75
C GLN A 382 7.47 -22.12 24.75
N LYS A 383 6.62 -23.10 24.44
CA LYS A 383 6.93 -24.16 23.46
C LYS A 383 6.50 -23.85 22.03
N ARG A 384 5.60 -22.87 21.86
CA ARG A 384 5.09 -22.45 20.56
C ARG A 384 5.27 -20.96 20.38
N LEU A 385 5.72 -20.58 19.20
CA LEU A 385 5.69 -19.21 18.70
C LEU A 385 4.63 -19.14 17.60
N TYR A 386 3.78 -18.13 17.67
CA TYR A 386 2.76 -17.83 16.67
C TYR A 386 3.13 -16.54 15.97
N VAL A 387 3.02 -16.52 14.64
CA VAL A 387 3.40 -15.38 13.79
C VAL A 387 2.22 -15.01 12.91
N ALA A 388 1.78 -13.75 12.96
CA ALA A 388 0.84 -13.22 11.98
C ALA A 388 1.54 -13.04 10.63
N GLU A 389 0.99 -13.65 9.59
CA GLU A 389 1.47 -13.60 8.21
C GLU A 389 0.47 -12.78 7.38
N SER A 390 0.58 -11.45 7.51
CA SER A 390 -0.43 -10.50 7.03
C SER A 390 -0.69 -10.64 5.53
N GLY A 391 0.37 -10.92 4.77
CA GLY A 391 0.32 -11.01 3.33
C GLY A 391 -0.22 -12.34 2.79
N ILE A 392 -0.56 -13.32 3.62
CA ILE A 392 -1.20 -14.59 3.19
C ILE A 392 -2.39 -15.00 4.07
N ASN A 393 -2.91 -14.09 4.90
CA ASN A 393 -4.08 -14.30 5.74
C ASN A 393 -3.99 -15.55 6.64
N ALA A 394 -2.86 -15.68 7.35
CA ALA A 394 -2.61 -16.84 8.19
C ALA A 394 -1.81 -16.53 9.46
N ILE A 395 -1.82 -17.49 10.39
CA ILE A 395 -0.88 -17.56 11.53
C ILE A 395 0.05 -18.76 11.35
N ALA A 396 1.37 -18.54 11.25
CA ALA A 396 2.33 -19.63 11.34
C ALA A 396 2.49 -20.13 12.78
N VAL A 397 2.59 -21.44 12.95
CA VAL A 397 2.88 -22.11 14.23
C VAL A 397 4.30 -22.65 14.19
N ILE A 398 5.16 -22.21 15.10
CA ILE A 398 6.58 -22.57 15.16
C ILE A 398 6.88 -23.31 16.47
N ASP A 399 7.62 -24.41 16.39
CA ASP A 399 8.17 -25.09 17.58
C ASP A 399 9.41 -24.34 18.09
N VAL A 400 9.38 -23.94 19.36
CA VAL A 400 10.49 -23.13 19.94
C VAL A 400 11.75 -23.96 20.18
N ALA A 401 11.63 -25.26 20.39
CA ALA A 401 12.79 -26.12 20.65
C ALA A 401 13.56 -26.45 19.37
N THR A 402 12.85 -26.71 18.26
CA THR A 402 13.47 -27.02 16.96
C THR A 402 13.67 -25.79 16.08
N LEU A 403 12.93 -24.70 16.34
CA LEU A 403 12.88 -23.48 15.52
C LEU A 403 12.36 -23.77 14.10
N GLU A 404 11.40 -24.68 13.98
CA GLU A 404 10.80 -25.10 12.70
C GLU A 404 9.32 -24.68 12.64
N VAL A 405 8.87 -24.31 11.44
CA VAL A 405 7.46 -24.04 11.14
C VAL A 405 6.72 -25.37 11.04
N LEU A 406 5.66 -25.53 11.83
CA LEU A 406 4.83 -26.73 11.91
C LEU A 406 3.63 -26.69 10.95
N GLY A 407 3.12 -25.49 10.66
CA GLY A 407 1.96 -25.28 9.79
C GLY A 407 1.34 -23.91 10.00
N HIS A 408 0.18 -23.70 9.37
CA HIS A 408 -0.50 -22.41 9.27
C HIS A 408 -2.00 -22.52 9.63
N ILE A 409 -2.54 -21.50 10.29
CA ILE A 409 -3.96 -21.38 10.68
C ILE A 409 -4.60 -20.27 9.86
N PRO A 410 -5.74 -20.50 9.17
CA PRO A 410 -6.37 -19.48 8.34
C PRO A 410 -7.02 -18.36 9.17
N THR A 411 -6.87 -17.11 8.69
CA THR A 411 -7.46 -15.93 9.30
C THR A 411 -8.33 -15.15 8.32
N ALA A 412 -8.95 -14.09 8.82
CA ALA A 412 -9.51 -13.05 7.98
C ALA A 412 -8.38 -12.20 7.37
N TRP A 413 -8.72 -11.17 6.59
CA TRP A 413 -7.77 -10.38 5.83
C TRP A 413 -6.84 -9.55 6.72
N PHE A 414 -5.53 -9.72 6.50
CA PHE A 414 -4.46 -8.94 7.08
C PHE A 414 -4.35 -9.09 8.62
N PRO A 415 -3.99 -10.27 9.15
CA PRO A 415 -3.73 -10.45 10.58
C PRO A 415 -2.59 -9.53 11.03
N SER A 416 -2.82 -8.70 12.04
CA SER A 416 -1.88 -7.66 12.50
C SER A 416 -1.21 -7.98 13.84
N LYS A 417 -2.00 -8.42 14.82
CA LYS A 417 -1.55 -8.77 16.18
C LYS A 417 -2.31 -9.99 16.69
N LEU A 418 -1.69 -10.73 17.60
CA LEU A 418 -2.25 -11.93 18.20
C LEU A 418 -1.79 -12.10 19.65
N LYS A 419 -2.59 -12.82 20.45
CA LYS A 419 -2.26 -13.28 21.81
C LYS A 419 -2.73 -14.71 22.02
N VAL A 420 -2.15 -15.37 23.02
CA VAL A 420 -2.51 -16.72 23.45
C VAL A 420 -3.23 -16.63 24.78
N SER A 421 -4.32 -17.38 24.96
CA SER A 421 -5.03 -17.45 26.23
C SER A 421 -4.13 -18.03 27.33
N ALA A 422 -4.31 -17.57 28.58
CA ALA A 422 -3.48 -17.98 29.71
C ALA A 422 -3.51 -19.50 29.99
N ASP A 423 -4.58 -20.18 29.59
CA ASP A 423 -4.74 -21.64 29.70
C ASP A 423 -4.21 -22.41 28.47
N ASN A 424 -3.62 -21.70 27.51
CA ASN A 424 -3.05 -22.24 26.27
C ASN A 424 -4.06 -23.01 25.40
N SER A 425 -5.35 -22.63 25.45
CA SER A 425 -6.42 -23.29 24.70
C SER A 425 -6.82 -22.54 23.43
N HIS A 426 -6.63 -21.22 23.37
CA HIS A 426 -7.07 -20.37 22.26
C HIS A 426 -6.03 -19.35 21.82
N LEU A 427 -6.09 -18.98 20.54
CA LEU A 427 -5.54 -17.75 20.00
C LEU A 427 -6.64 -16.70 19.89
N ILE A 428 -6.26 -15.44 20.10
CA ILE A 428 -7.05 -14.27 19.75
C ILE A 428 -6.24 -13.41 18.79
N ILE A 429 -6.83 -13.00 17.67
CA ILE A 429 -6.14 -12.44 16.51
C ILE A 429 -6.89 -11.19 16.05
N ALA A 430 -6.21 -10.06 15.90
CA ALA A 430 -6.74 -8.87 15.25
C ALA A 430 -6.42 -8.94 13.75
N ASN A 431 -7.44 -8.80 12.91
CA ASN A 431 -7.34 -8.75 11.47
C ASN A 431 -7.71 -7.34 11.00
N ALA A 432 -6.76 -6.63 10.39
CA ALA A 432 -6.87 -5.21 10.10
C ALA A 432 -7.95 -4.90 9.04
N LYS A 433 -8.10 -5.77 8.04
CA LYS A 433 -9.01 -5.58 6.89
C LYS A 433 -10.22 -6.52 6.90
N GLY A 434 -10.34 -7.37 7.93
CA GLY A 434 -11.52 -8.20 8.17
C GLY A 434 -11.94 -9.04 6.95
N PHE A 435 -13.15 -8.78 6.43
CA PHE A 435 -13.69 -9.46 5.25
C PHE A 435 -13.75 -8.56 4.00
N GLY A 436 -13.01 -7.44 3.99
CA GLY A 436 -13.12 -6.45 2.92
C GLY A 436 -14.21 -5.40 3.18
N ALA A 437 -14.31 -4.43 2.27
CA ALA A 437 -15.35 -3.41 2.31
C ALA A 437 -16.72 -3.97 1.87
N GLY A 438 -16.77 -4.68 0.75
CA GLY A 438 -18.02 -5.01 0.07
C GLY A 438 -18.57 -3.82 -0.74
N PRO A 439 -19.82 -3.89 -1.21
CA PRO A 439 -20.42 -2.83 -2.01
C PRO A 439 -20.60 -1.54 -1.19
N ASN A 440 -20.50 -0.39 -1.85
CA ASN A 440 -20.72 0.94 -1.25
C ASN A 440 -21.71 1.81 -2.04
N GLY A 441 -22.40 1.23 -3.04
CA GLY A 441 -23.48 1.84 -3.79
C GLY A 441 -24.44 0.81 -4.40
N GLY A 442 -25.44 1.29 -5.15
CA GLY A 442 -26.37 0.46 -5.92
C GLY A 442 -27.66 0.09 -5.19
N GLU A 443 -28.61 -0.52 -5.91
CA GLU A 443 -29.97 -0.79 -5.44
C GLU A 443 -30.04 -1.62 -4.13
N HIS A 444 -29.05 -2.48 -3.92
CA HIS A 444 -29.01 -3.39 -2.77
C HIS A 444 -28.15 -2.88 -1.60
N PHE A 445 -27.52 -1.72 -1.75
CA PHE A 445 -26.73 -1.10 -0.71
C PHE A 445 -27.59 -0.14 0.13
N THR A 446 -27.43 -0.22 1.45
CA THR A 446 -28.05 0.73 2.39
C THR A 446 -26.95 1.39 3.20
N SER A 447 -26.78 2.70 3.03
CA SER A 447 -25.74 3.45 3.74
C SER A 447 -26.02 3.49 5.24
N GLY A 448 -25.02 3.08 6.02
CA GLY A 448 -25.00 3.22 7.47
C GLY A 448 -24.51 4.61 7.93
N PRO A 449 -24.40 4.85 9.24
CA PRO A 449 -23.84 6.09 9.78
C PRO A 449 -22.39 6.35 9.35
N GLU A 450 -21.66 5.35 8.87
CA GLU A 450 -20.31 5.41 8.32
C GLU A 450 -20.21 6.10 6.95
N GLY A 451 -21.33 6.21 6.21
CA GLY A 451 -21.35 6.69 4.83
C GLY A 451 -20.98 5.61 3.80
N THR A 452 -20.35 6.03 2.69
CA THR A 452 -19.96 5.15 1.57
C THR A 452 -18.45 5.10 1.30
N TYR A 453 -17.66 5.89 2.04
CA TYR A 453 -16.22 5.96 1.85
C TYR A 453 -15.55 4.62 2.20
N VAL A 454 -14.76 4.06 1.28
CA VAL A 454 -14.17 2.71 1.39
C VAL A 454 -13.37 2.54 2.69
N GLY A 455 -12.59 3.55 3.07
CA GLY A 455 -11.78 3.54 4.28
C GLY A 455 -12.58 3.45 5.60
N ASN A 456 -13.89 3.77 5.57
CA ASN A 456 -14.79 3.63 6.73
C ASN A 456 -15.52 2.28 6.73
N LEU A 457 -15.69 1.68 5.55
CA LEU A 457 -16.41 0.43 5.32
C LEU A 457 -15.50 -0.80 5.45
N MET A 458 -14.19 -0.63 5.28
CA MET A 458 -13.17 -1.66 5.53
C MET A 458 -13.03 -1.95 7.04
N LYS A 459 -14.00 -2.67 7.61
CA LYS A 459 -13.99 -3.04 9.03
C LYS A 459 -12.95 -4.12 9.31
N GLY A 460 -12.29 -4.00 10.46
CA GLY A 460 -11.47 -5.08 10.99
C GLY A 460 -12.30 -6.11 11.74
N ASN A 461 -11.63 -7.15 12.24
CA ASN A 461 -12.25 -8.04 13.22
C ASN A 461 -11.24 -8.57 14.25
N VAL A 462 -11.76 -9.08 15.36
CA VAL A 462 -11.03 -9.88 16.34
C VAL A 462 -11.54 -11.30 16.28
N GLN A 463 -10.66 -12.23 15.88
CA GLN A 463 -10.92 -13.65 15.68
C GLN A 463 -10.44 -14.46 16.89
N MET A 464 -11.24 -15.40 17.37
CA MET A 464 -10.91 -16.36 18.43
C MET A 464 -10.89 -17.78 17.85
N VAL A 465 -9.76 -18.46 18.01
CA VAL A 465 -9.51 -19.78 17.42
C VAL A 465 -8.99 -20.73 18.48
N ALA A 466 -9.57 -21.93 18.60
CA ALA A 466 -8.99 -22.98 19.42
C ALA A 466 -7.61 -23.38 18.86
N ILE A 467 -6.61 -23.56 19.71
CA ILE A 467 -5.29 -24.01 19.27
C ILE A 467 -5.42 -25.42 18.68
N PRO A 468 -5.08 -25.62 17.40
CA PRO A 468 -5.29 -26.91 16.73
C PRO A 468 -4.29 -27.96 17.20
N ASP A 469 -4.70 -29.22 17.16
CA ASP A 469 -3.76 -30.34 17.20
C ASP A 469 -3.00 -30.49 15.87
N GLU A 470 -2.02 -31.39 15.81
CA GLU A 470 -1.17 -31.58 14.64
C GLU A 470 -1.95 -31.98 13.37
N THR A 471 -3.01 -32.78 13.52
CA THR A 471 -3.83 -33.22 12.38
C THR A 471 -4.66 -32.08 11.82
N THR A 472 -5.27 -31.29 12.72
CA THR A 472 -6.07 -30.12 12.38
C THR A 472 -5.20 -29.03 11.75
N LEU A 473 -4.02 -28.78 12.33
CA LEU A 473 -3.06 -27.80 11.80
C LEU A 473 -2.62 -28.14 10.37
N LYS A 474 -2.42 -29.42 10.06
CA LYS A 474 -2.08 -29.85 8.70
C LYS A 474 -3.22 -29.60 7.71
N SER A 475 -4.47 -29.82 8.12
CA SER A 475 -5.65 -29.51 7.29
C SER A 475 -5.77 -28.01 7.04
N MET A 476 -5.65 -27.22 8.11
CA MET A 476 -5.66 -25.75 8.06
C MET A 476 -4.54 -25.20 7.18
N THR A 477 -3.36 -25.82 7.19
CA THR A 477 -2.24 -25.44 6.31
C THR A 477 -2.59 -25.63 4.84
N ALA A 478 -3.22 -26.76 4.49
CA ALA A 478 -3.67 -27.00 3.12
C ALA A 478 -4.73 -25.99 2.68
N GLU A 479 -5.63 -25.60 3.60
CA GLU A 479 -6.64 -24.58 3.37
C GLU A 479 -6.03 -23.20 3.13
N VAL A 480 -5.05 -22.76 3.94
CA VAL A 480 -4.30 -21.52 3.72
C VAL A 480 -3.69 -21.48 2.32
N VAL A 481 -3.08 -22.58 1.87
CA VAL A 481 -2.48 -22.68 0.54
C VAL A 481 -3.55 -22.56 -0.55
N SER A 482 -4.68 -23.27 -0.45
CA SER A 482 -5.76 -23.19 -1.45
C SER A 482 -6.52 -21.86 -1.45
N ASN A 483 -6.56 -21.18 -0.31
CA ASN A 483 -7.19 -19.87 -0.14
C ASN A 483 -6.38 -18.75 -0.81
N ASN A 484 -5.06 -18.92 -0.95
CA ASN A 484 -4.20 -17.92 -1.55
C ASN A 484 -3.84 -18.25 -3.01
N TRP A 485 -3.77 -19.53 -3.40
CA TRP A 485 -3.26 -19.92 -4.72
C TRP A 485 -3.95 -21.15 -5.32
N SER A 486 -4.16 -21.08 -6.64
CA SER A 486 -4.41 -22.24 -7.50
C SER A 486 -3.13 -22.61 -8.26
N PHE A 487 -2.79 -23.90 -8.32
CA PHE A 487 -1.57 -24.39 -8.97
C PHE A 487 -1.89 -25.38 -10.08
N MET A 488 -1.43 -25.06 -11.30
CA MET A 488 -1.68 -25.87 -12.48
C MET A 488 -0.38 -26.08 -13.27
N GLN A 489 -0.27 -27.19 -13.98
CA GLN A 489 0.91 -27.47 -14.79
C GLN A 489 0.82 -26.74 -16.12
N SER A 490 1.96 -26.27 -16.66
CA SER A 490 1.99 -25.50 -17.91
C SER A 490 1.50 -26.30 -19.15
N ASN A 491 1.39 -27.62 -19.04
CA ASN A 491 0.85 -28.50 -20.07
C ASN A 491 -0.60 -28.94 -19.81
N ASP A 492 -1.28 -28.34 -18.83
CA ASP A 492 -2.70 -28.60 -18.58
C ASP A 492 -3.54 -28.24 -19.82
N SER A 493 -4.56 -29.06 -20.09
CA SER A 493 -5.46 -28.90 -21.23
C SER A 493 -6.16 -27.54 -21.30
N GLN A 494 -6.37 -26.87 -20.16
CA GLN A 494 -6.93 -25.53 -20.11
C GLN A 494 -6.07 -24.48 -20.83
N PHE A 495 -4.75 -24.70 -20.90
CA PHE A 495 -3.82 -23.77 -21.57
C PHE A 495 -3.66 -24.07 -23.07
N ALA A 496 -4.30 -25.10 -23.61
CA ALA A 496 -4.18 -25.47 -25.03
C ALA A 496 -4.56 -24.32 -25.99
N GLY A 497 -5.52 -23.47 -25.59
CA GLY A 497 -5.94 -22.29 -26.35
C GLY A 497 -4.93 -21.13 -26.36
N ARG A 498 -3.88 -21.17 -25.53
CA ARG A 498 -2.88 -20.09 -25.40
C ARG A 498 -1.80 -20.12 -26.48
N LYS A 499 -1.79 -21.14 -27.36
CA LYS A 499 -0.73 -21.34 -28.37
C LYS A 499 -0.50 -20.09 -29.24
N ASP A 500 -1.57 -19.53 -29.79
CA ASP A 500 -1.52 -18.35 -30.68
C ASP A 500 -1.76 -17.03 -29.93
N ASN A 501 -1.90 -17.08 -28.59
CA ASN A 501 -2.06 -15.88 -27.77
C ASN A 501 -0.75 -15.10 -27.74
N PRO A 502 -0.76 -13.77 -27.93
CA PRO A 502 0.45 -12.93 -27.89
C PRO A 502 1.11 -12.88 -26.50
N ILE A 503 0.35 -13.13 -25.42
CA ILE A 503 0.86 -13.16 -24.05
C ILE A 503 1.43 -14.55 -23.75
N PRO A 504 2.75 -14.66 -23.51
CA PRO A 504 3.37 -15.92 -23.09
C PRO A 504 2.72 -16.45 -21.81
N LEU A 505 2.61 -17.78 -21.66
CA LEU A 505 2.00 -18.38 -20.47
C LEU A 505 2.81 -18.12 -19.19
N TYR A 506 4.12 -18.01 -19.35
CA TYR A 506 5.08 -17.66 -18.31
C TYR A 506 6.30 -16.98 -18.96
N PRO A 507 7.15 -16.30 -18.19
CA PRO A 507 8.30 -15.58 -18.74
C PRO A 507 9.23 -16.51 -19.53
N GLY A 508 9.51 -16.12 -20.78
CA GLY A 508 10.39 -16.88 -21.67
C GLY A 508 9.78 -18.14 -22.30
N GLU A 509 8.47 -18.39 -22.18
CA GLU A 509 7.78 -19.45 -22.95
C GLU A 509 7.91 -19.24 -24.46
N LYS A 510 7.64 -18.00 -24.91
CA LYS A 510 7.84 -17.53 -26.28
C LYS A 510 8.04 -16.01 -26.28
N SER A 511 8.47 -15.46 -27.42
CA SER A 511 8.52 -14.01 -27.59
C SER A 511 7.13 -13.45 -27.88
N SER A 512 6.71 -12.44 -27.12
CA SER A 512 5.53 -11.64 -27.44
C SER A 512 5.76 -10.78 -28.69
N PRO A 513 4.74 -10.56 -29.54
CA PRO A 513 4.81 -9.53 -30.58
C PRO A 513 4.70 -8.11 -30.01
N ILE A 514 4.27 -7.94 -28.76
CA ILE A 514 4.25 -6.65 -28.07
C ILE A 514 5.68 -6.35 -27.60
N ARG A 515 6.17 -5.15 -27.92
CA ARG A 515 7.53 -4.65 -27.63
C ARG A 515 7.53 -3.39 -26.78
N HIS A 516 6.44 -2.62 -26.81
CA HIS A 516 6.28 -1.39 -26.05
C HIS A 516 5.03 -1.49 -25.17
N ILE A 517 5.20 -1.29 -23.87
CA ILE A 517 4.10 -1.16 -22.92
C ILE A 517 4.02 0.31 -22.53
N VAL A 518 2.85 0.92 -22.67
CA VAL A 518 2.54 2.22 -22.11
C VAL A 518 1.56 2.00 -20.96
N PHE A 519 1.97 2.31 -19.74
CA PHE A 519 1.15 2.15 -18.55
C PHE A 519 0.70 3.52 -18.05
N ILE A 520 -0.60 3.77 -18.13
CA ILE A 520 -1.22 5.03 -17.77
C ILE A 520 -1.94 4.87 -16.43
N SER A 521 -1.57 5.67 -15.43
CA SER A 521 -2.32 5.80 -14.19
C SER A 521 -3.21 7.04 -14.20
N LYS A 522 -4.32 6.94 -13.50
CA LYS A 522 -5.37 7.91 -13.23
C LYS A 522 -5.77 7.82 -11.74
N GLU A 523 -6.72 8.63 -11.29
CA GLU A 523 -7.17 8.74 -9.89
C GLU A 523 -8.70 8.92 -9.80
N ASN A 524 -9.44 8.50 -8.78
CA ASN A 524 -9.48 7.19 -8.14
C ASN A 524 -10.95 6.74 -8.25
N ARG A 525 -11.38 6.32 -9.45
CA ARG A 525 -12.78 6.09 -9.80
C ARG A 525 -13.19 4.63 -9.69
N THR A 526 -14.40 4.38 -9.19
CA THR A 526 -15.01 3.05 -9.22
C THR A 526 -15.58 2.73 -10.60
N TYR A 527 -15.64 1.44 -10.94
CA TYR A 527 -16.12 0.96 -12.24
C TYR A 527 -17.50 1.52 -12.62
N ASP A 528 -18.48 1.44 -11.70
CA ASP A 528 -19.87 1.79 -12.06
C ASP A 528 -20.06 3.26 -12.38
N GLU A 529 -19.27 4.16 -11.77
CA GLU A 529 -19.37 5.60 -12.01
C GLU A 529 -19.13 5.97 -13.48
N ILE A 530 -18.36 5.16 -14.20
CA ILE A 530 -18.02 5.39 -15.61
C ILE A 530 -18.74 4.38 -16.51
N PHE A 531 -18.70 3.09 -16.15
CA PHE A 531 -19.11 1.99 -17.02
C PHE A 531 -20.41 1.29 -16.61
N GLY A 532 -21.06 1.69 -15.52
CA GLY A 532 -22.28 1.06 -15.00
C GLY A 532 -23.41 0.93 -16.05
N GLN A 533 -23.44 1.83 -17.03
CA GLN A 533 -24.40 1.84 -18.13
C GLN A 533 -24.11 0.87 -19.30
N ILE A 534 -22.94 0.19 -19.32
CA ILE A 534 -22.53 -0.67 -20.44
C ILE A 534 -23.22 -2.05 -20.35
N LYS A 535 -24.24 -2.26 -21.20
CA LYS A 535 -25.09 -3.48 -21.20
C LYS A 535 -24.39 -4.83 -21.41
N ARG A 536 -23.18 -4.85 -21.98
CA ARG A 536 -22.43 -6.09 -22.27
C ARG A 536 -21.50 -6.52 -21.12
N ALA A 537 -21.61 -5.83 -19.99
CA ALA A 537 -20.80 -6.00 -18.81
C ALA A 537 -21.69 -5.93 -17.56
N THR A 538 -21.13 -6.33 -16.42
CA THR A 538 -21.82 -6.31 -15.13
C THR A 538 -21.67 -4.92 -14.50
N GLY A 539 -22.71 -4.10 -14.57
CA GLY A 539 -22.68 -2.72 -14.06
C GLY A 539 -24.05 -2.24 -13.61
N ASP A 540 -24.05 -1.26 -12.69
CA ASP A 540 -25.27 -0.58 -12.24
C ASP A 540 -25.41 0.79 -12.95
N PRO A 541 -26.37 0.94 -13.89
CA PRO A 541 -26.56 2.20 -14.61
C PRO A 541 -27.01 3.35 -13.70
N SER A 542 -27.57 3.07 -12.51
CA SER A 542 -27.98 4.12 -11.57
C SER A 542 -26.79 4.86 -10.95
N LEU A 543 -25.60 4.24 -10.97
CA LEU A 543 -24.37 4.78 -10.43
C LEU A 543 -23.49 5.47 -11.49
N ALA A 544 -23.84 5.40 -12.79
CA ALA A 544 -23.03 5.90 -13.91
C ALA A 544 -22.95 7.43 -14.01
N ARG A 545 -22.41 8.09 -12.99
CA ARG A 545 -22.30 9.54 -12.78
C ARG A 545 -21.49 10.28 -13.85
N TYR A 546 -20.48 9.63 -14.41
CA TYR A 546 -19.60 10.18 -15.45
C TYR A 546 -19.82 9.54 -16.83
N GLY A 547 -20.94 8.81 -16.96
CA GLY A 547 -21.38 8.15 -18.18
C GLY A 547 -22.03 9.09 -19.21
N ALA A 548 -23.10 8.61 -19.85
CA ALA A 548 -23.81 9.31 -20.93
C ALA A 548 -25.25 9.58 -20.53
N GLY A 549 -25.79 10.72 -20.95
CA GLY A 549 -27.15 11.14 -20.61
C GLY A 549 -27.31 11.56 -19.14
N VAL A 550 -26.22 12.01 -18.52
CA VAL A 550 -26.21 12.44 -17.12
C VAL A 550 -26.53 13.92 -17.01
N SER A 551 -27.12 14.32 -15.88
CA SER A 551 -27.35 15.73 -15.53
C SER A 551 -26.75 16.01 -14.17
N PHE A 552 -26.13 17.18 -14.02
CA PHE A 552 -25.45 17.60 -12.79
C PHE A 552 -25.48 19.12 -12.67
N THR A 553 -25.23 19.60 -11.47
CA THR A 553 -25.33 21.02 -11.09
C THR A 553 -24.09 21.38 -10.29
N ASN A 554 -23.57 22.59 -10.47
CA ASN A 554 -22.42 23.04 -9.69
C ASN A 554 -22.76 23.15 -8.19
N ARG A 555 -21.73 23.19 -7.34
CA ARG A 555 -21.86 23.18 -5.87
C ARG A 555 -22.76 24.30 -5.35
N GLU A 556 -22.66 25.48 -5.93
CA GLU A 556 -23.47 26.66 -5.59
C GLU A 556 -24.92 26.61 -6.09
N LYS A 557 -25.27 25.60 -6.91
CA LYS A 557 -26.60 25.41 -7.49
C LYS A 557 -27.08 26.55 -8.38
N GLU A 558 -26.15 27.17 -9.08
CA GLU A 558 -26.39 28.31 -9.96
C GLU A 558 -26.41 27.91 -11.44
N ASP A 559 -25.72 26.82 -11.81
CA ASP A 559 -25.64 26.34 -13.19
C ASP A 559 -25.81 24.82 -13.27
N THR A 560 -26.53 24.36 -14.29
CA THR A 560 -26.93 22.95 -14.48
C THR A 560 -26.70 22.53 -15.91
N VAL A 561 -26.01 21.41 -16.10
CA VAL A 561 -25.87 20.76 -17.40
C VAL A 561 -26.83 19.58 -17.46
N HIS A 562 -27.63 19.52 -18.52
CA HIS A 562 -28.55 18.42 -18.80
C HIS A 562 -28.08 17.59 -20.00
N ASP A 563 -28.31 16.28 -19.91
CA ASP A 563 -28.08 15.31 -20.99
C ASP A 563 -26.65 15.42 -21.56
N ALA A 564 -25.67 15.33 -20.67
CA ALA A 564 -24.25 15.37 -21.00
C ALA A 564 -23.67 13.96 -21.14
N THR A 565 -22.60 13.85 -21.93
CA THR A 565 -21.68 12.71 -21.86
C THR A 565 -20.36 13.21 -21.31
N VAL A 566 -20.02 12.83 -20.08
CA VAL A 566 -18.87 13.40 -19.34
C VAL A 566 -17.56 12.78 -19.81
N MET A 567 -17.53 11.44 -19.98
CA MET A 567 -16.33 10.69 -20.39
C MET A 567 -16.52 9.96 -21.75
N PRO A 568 -16.69 10.69 -22.86
CA PRO A 568 -16.95 10.07 -24.17
C PRO A 568 -15.81 9.18 -24.66
N ASN A 569 -14.53 9.50 -24.39
CA ASN A 569 -13.40 8.68 -24.82
C ASN A 569 -13.32 7.37 -24.04
N HIS A 570 -13.51 7.36 -22.72
CA HIS A 570 -13.53 6.13 -21.92
C HIS A 570 -14.62 5.18 -22.42
N LEU A 571 -15.83 5.70 -22.65
CA LEU A 571 -16.94 4.92 -23.21
C LEU A 571 -16.63 4.39 -24.62
N GLN A 572 -16.00 5.19 -25.47
CA GLN A 572 -15.64 4.78 -26.82
C GLN A 572 -14.50 3.77 -26.84
N LEU A 573 -13.49 3.92 -25.98
CA LEU A 573 -12.39 2.97 -25.83
C LEU A 573 -12.91 1.62 -25.31
N ALA A 574 -13.75 1.62 -24.27
CA ALA A 574 -14.42 0.42 -23.77
C ALA A 574 -15.31 -0.25 -24.83
N ARG A 575 -15.92 0.52 -25.75
CA ARG A 575 -16.66 -0.04 -26.90
C ARG A 575 -15.73 -0.62 -27.96
N ALA A 576 -14.66 0.08 -28.33
CA ALA A 576 -13.81 -0.29 -29.47
C ALA A 576 -12.79 -1.39 -29.13
N TYR A 577 -12.27 -1.40 -27.91
CA TYR A 577 -11.19 -2.30 -27.47
C TYR A 577 -11.71 -3.26 -26.39
N ALA A 578 -10.89 -3.58 -25.39
CA ALA A 578 -11.24 -4.43 -24.28
C ALA A 578 -11.14 -3.69 -22.96
N PHE A 579 -12.02 -4.03 -22.03
CA PHE A 579 -12.01 -3.53 -20.65
C PHE A 579 -12.49 -4.63 -19.71
N ALA A 580 -12.14 -4.56 -18.43
CA ALA A 580 -12.55 -5.54 -17.43
C ALA A 580 -13.78 -5.04 -16.67
N ASP A 581 -14.74 -5.93 -16.39
CA ASP A 581 -15.82 -5.67 -15.44
C ASP A 581 -15.61 -6.31 -14.07
N ASN A 582 -14.56 -7.12 -13.93
CA ASN A 582 -14.15 -7.83 -12.73
C ASN A 582 -12.68 -7.51 -12.37
N PHE A 583 -12.32 -6.21 -12.42
CA PHE A 583 -11.01 -5.69 -12.02
C PHE A 583 -11.10 -4.91 -10.72
N TYR A 584 -10.16 -5.15 -9.81
CA TYR A 584 -10.08 -4.46 -8.52
C TYR A 584 -8.69 -3.91 -8.26
N VAL A 585 -8.67 -2.78 -7.55
CA VAL A 585 -7.46 -2.25 -6.94
C VAL A 585 -7.20 -2.96 -5.60
N ASP A 586 -5.94 -3.22 -5.28
CA ASP A 586 -5.53 -3.84 -4.01
C ASP A 586 -5.44 -2.81 -2.86
N SER A 587 -5.60 -1.52 -3.16
CA SER A 587 -5.38 -0.37 -2.27
C SER A 587 -6.63 0.09 -1.53
N ASP A 588 -6.42 0.56 -0.30
CA ASP A 588 -7.47 1.22 0.50
C ASP A 588 -7.51 2.75 0.22
N HIS A 589 -6.35 3.34 -0.12
CA HIS A 589 -6.12 4.77 -0.31
C HIS A 589 -5.12 5.04 -1.47
N SER A 590 -4.96 6.31 -1.87
CA SER A 590 -4.01 6.68 -2.94
C SER A 590 -2.57 6.38 -2.58
N ALA A 591 -2.17 6.66 -1.33
CA ALA A 591 -0.78 6.44 -0.92
C ALA A 591 -0.34 4.98 -1.12
N ASP A 592 -1.13 3.98 -0.71
CA ASP A 592 -0.82 2.57 -0.98
C ASP A 592 -1.14 2.15 -2.43
N GLY A 593 -2.13 2.77 -3.09
CA GLY A 593 -2.39 2.62 -4.52
C GLY A 593 -1.17 2.88 -5.41
N HIS A 594 -0.47 3.98 -5.16
CA HIS A 594 0.78 4.30 -5.87
C HIS A 594 1.90 3.28 -5.63
N ARG A 595 1.94 2.59 -4.47
CA ARG A 595 2.90 1.49 -4.25
C ARG A 595 2.54 0.29 -5.11
N TRP A 596 1.26 -0.06 -5.18
CA TRP A 596 0.78 -1.15 -6.03
C TRP A 596 1.05 -0.87 -7.51
N LEU A 597 0.85 0.36 -8.00
CA LEU A 597 1.15 0.79 -9.37
C LEU A 597 2.64 0.71 -9.76
N VAL A 598 3.53 0.50 -8.80
CA VAL A 598 4.96 0.29 -9.06
C VAL A 598 5.45 -1.07 -8.57
N ASN A 599 4.51 -2.01 -8.43
CA ASN A 599 4.70 -3.39 -8.00
C ASN A 599 5.47 -3.51 -6.67
N THR A 600 5.15 -2.63 -5.74
CA THR A 600 5.60 -2.68 -4.35
C THR A 600 4.38 -2.96 -3.50
N TYR A 601 4.33 -4.12 -2.83
CA TYR A 601 3.23 -4.36 -1.90
C TYR A 601 3.48 -3.57 -0.60
N PRO A 602 2.45 -2.93 -0.02
CA PRO A 602 2.58 -2.23 1.26
C PRO A 602 3.08 -3.17 2.36
N ASN A 603 4.15 -2.77 3.05
CA ASN A 603 4.61 -3.46 4.25
C ASN A 603 3.82 -3.00 5.49
N GLU A 604 4.11 -3.59 6.65
CA GLU A 604 3.46 -3.26 7.91
C GLU A 604 3.63 -1.78 8.31
N TRP A 605 4.76 -1.16 7.95
CA TRP A 605 4.98 0.25 8.21
C TRP A 605 4.04 1.11 7.37
N THR A 606 3.96 0.83 6.08
CA THR A 606 3.08 1.54 5.13
C THR A 606 1.62 1.39 5.55
N GLU A 607 1.16 0.17 5.77
CA GLU A 607 -0.22 -0.15 6.15
C GLU A 607 -0.65 0.59 7.42
N THR A 608 0.20 0.59 8.44
CA THR A 608 -0.11 1.30 9.70
C THR A 608 0.01 2.81 9.61
N CYS A 609 0.95 3.35 8.83
CA CYS A 609 1.15 4.79 8.71
C CYS A 609 0.16 5.46 7.76
N THR A 610 -0.16 4.83 6.62
CA THR A 610 -1.13 5.35 5.65
C THR A 610 -2.50 5.45 6.29
N SER A 611 -3.02 4.35 6.84
CA SER A 611 -4.34 4.33 7.47
C SER A 611 -4.46 5.36 8.60
N ALA A 612 -3.41 5.53 9.41
CA ALA A 612 -3.38 6.55 10.44
C ALA A 612 -3.30 7.98 9.87
N SER A 613 -2.60 8.21 8.77
CA SER A 613 -2.51 9.54 8.16
C SER A 613 -3.86 9.97 7.60
N TYR A 614 -4.53 9.09 6.85
CA TYR A 614 -5.89 9.31 6.33
C TYR A 614 -6.93 9.46 7.45
N GLY A 615 -6.73 8.81 8.60
CA GLY A 615 -7.56 9.06 9.80
C GLY A 615 -7.28 10.37 10.53
N GLY A 616 -6.44 11.25 9.99
CA GLY A 616 -6.01 12.50 10.65
C GLY A 616 -5.27 12.23 11.96
N ASN A 617 -4.62 11.07 12.06
CA ASN A 617 -3.96 10.54 13.25
C ASN A 617 -2.43 10.58 13.15
N ARG A 618 -1.88 10.95 11.99
CA ARG A 618 -0.45 11.06 11.71
C ARG A 618 -0.18 12.16 10.68
N SER A 619 0.38 13.29 11.11
CA SER A 619 0.57 14.46 10.23
C SER A 619 1.93 15.12 10.41
N PHE A 620 2.44 15.73 9.33
CA PHE A 620 3.65 16.55 9.37
C PHE A 620 3.43 17.85 10.17
N LYS A 621 4.42 18.22 11.00
CA LYS A 621 4.42 19.45 11.79
C LYS A 621 5.73 20.21 11.55
N SER A 622 5.69 21.25 10.73
CA SER A 622 6.87 22.03 10.34
C SER A 622 7.66 22.63 11.51
N GLY A 623 7.00 22.93 12.64
CA GLY A 623 7.64 23.45 13.85
C GLY A 623 8.29 22.41 14.76
N SER A 624 8.05 21.12 14.52
CA SER A 624 8.51 20.02 15.38
C SER A 624 10.04 19.96 15.45
N LYS A 625 10.54 19.48 16.58
CA LYS A 625 11.97 19.23 16.81
C LYS A 625 12.31 17.73 16.84
N ALA A 626 11.30 16.88 16.65
CA ALA A 626 11.48 15.44 16.61
C ALA A 626 12.28 15.03 15.36
N PRO A 627 13.35 14.21 15.49
CA PRO A 627 14.22 13.87 14.38
C PRO A 627 13.52 13.07 13.25
N GLY A 628 12.46 12.33 13.58
CA GLY A 628 11.69 11.53 12.64
C GLY A 628 10.44 12.23 12.07
N ILE A 629 10.25 13.54 12.28
CA ILE A 629 9.04 14.23 11.77
C ILE A 629 8.92 14.19 10.24
N PHE A 630 10.02 13.94 9.54
CA PHE A 630 10.10 13.98 8.08
C PHE A 630 9.77 12.64 7.40
N ALA A 631 9.40 11.56 8.09
CA ALA A 631 8.82 10.38 7.42
C ALA A 631 7.32 10.28 7.72
N MET A 632 6.59 11.28 7.22
CA MET A 632 5.13 11.28 7.17
C MET A 632 4.76 11.02 5.72
N ASN A 633 4.38 9.78 5.43
CA ASN A 633 4.04 9.35 4.07
C ASN A 633 2.81 10.08 3.53
N GLY A 634 1.87 10.48 4.41
CA GLY A 634 0.68 11.24 4.01
C GLY A 634 0.01 10.59 2.80
N ALA A 635 -0.22 11.41 1.77
CA ALA A 635 -0.76 10.97 0.49
C ALA A 635 0.29 10.71 -0.60
N ALA A 636 1.59 10.62 -0.26
CA ALA A 636 2.67 10.57 -1.23
C ALA A 636 2.47 9.49 -2.31
N GLY A 637 2.68 9.84 -3.57
CA GLY A 637 2.71 8.90 -4.71
C GLY A 637 4.09 8.29 -4.97
N ALA A 638 5.09 8.59 -4.13
CA ALA A 638 6.45 8.09 -4.20
C ALA A 638 6.77 7.06 -3.10
N ILE A 639 7.70 6.16 -3.41
CA ILE A 639 8.17 5.11 -2.51
C ILE A 639 9.23 5.69 -1.58
N TYR A 640 9.05 5.54 -0.27
CA TYR A 640 10.11 5.87 0.69
C TYR A 640 11.08 4.70 0.84
N PRO A 641 12.34 4.97 1.20
CA PRO A 641 13.29 3.94 1.59
C PRO A 641 12.77 2.90 2.60
N GLU A 642 11.93 3.33 3.56
CA GLU A 642 11.27 2.45 4.53
C GLU A 642 10.23 1.49 3.91
N ASP A 643 9.71 1.81 2.71
CA ASP A 643 8.64 1.07 2.02
C ASP A 643 9.20 0.02 1.04
N TYR A 644 10.50 0.06 0.69
CA TYR A 644 11.07 -0.87 -0.29
C TYR A 644 10.92 -2.33 0.16
N ASN A 645 10.32 -3.14 -0.71
CA ASN A 645 10.37 -4.59 -0.57
C ASN A 645 11.80 -5.12 -0.82
N GLU A 646 12.07 -6.35 -0.40
CA GLU A 646 13.40 -6.99 -0.52
C GLU A 646 14.01 -6.85 -1.92
N ALA A 647 13.25 -7.12 -2.99
CA ALA A 647 13.74 -7.08 -4.37
C ALA A 647 13.59 -5.73 -5.09
N GLY A 648 13.11 -4.70 -4.37
CA GLY A 648 12.80 -3.36 -4.88
C GLY A 648 11.44 -3.27 -5.57
N SER A 649 11.25 -2.17 -6.28
CA SER A 649 10.06 -1.84 -7.06
C SER A 649 10.20 -2.32 -8.52
N MET A 650 9.19 -2.06 -9.36
CA MET A 650 9.31 -2.29 -10.80
C MET A 650 10.49 -1.52 -11.43
N TRP A 651 10.88 -0.37 -10.88
CA TRP A 651 12.00 0.42 -11.40
C TRP A 651 13.33 -0.33 -11.25
N ASP A 652 13.56 -0.88 -10.06
CA ASP A 652 14.74 -1.69 -9.76
C ASP A 652 14.73 -2.99 -10.57
N HIS A 653 13.54 -3.58 -10.76
CA HIS A 653 13.37 -4.79 -11.54
C HIS A 653 13.68 -4.58 -13.03
N LEU A 654 13.18 -3.50 -13.64
CA LEU A 654 13.45 -3.13 -15.02
C LEU A 654 14.93 -2.80 -15.21
N LEU A 655 15.52 -1.99 -14.32
CA LEU A 655 16.94 -1.63 -14.37
C LEU A 655 17.84 -2.86 -14.28
N ARG A 656 17.57 -3.74 -13.30
CA ARG A 656 18.37 -4.96 -13.05
C ARG A 656 18.34 -5.94 -14.21
N ASN A 657 17.28 -5.94 -15.01
CA ASN A 657 17.13 -6.81 -16.18
C ASN A 657 17.40 -6.07 -17.51
N GLU A 658 18.02 -4.89 -17.46
CA GLU A 658 18.41 -4.10 -18.64
C GLU A 658 17.23 -3.78 -19.58
N VAL A 659 16.01 -3.67 -19.05
CA VAL A 659 14.85 -3.24 -19.83
C VAL A 659 14.84 -1.72 -19.91
N SER A 660 14.76 -1.17 -21.13
CA SER A 660 14.66 0.27 -21.31
C SER A 660 13.28 0.76 -20.87
N PHE A 661 13.27 1.83 -20.06
CA PHE A 661 12.05 2.50 -19.64
C PHE A 661 12.20 4.02 -19.53
N TYR A 662 11.07 4.73 -19.53
CA TYR A 662 11.02 6.17 -19.27
C TYR A 662 9.71 6.56 -18.58
N ASN A 663 9.78 7.48 -17.61
CA ASN A 663 8.69 7.87 -16.75
C ASN A 663 8.19 9.29 -17.01
N PHE A 664 6.87 9.44 -17.10
CA PHE A 664 6.17 10.72 -17.06
C PHE A 664 5.33 10.79 -15.78
N GLY A 665 5.95 11.30 -14.71
CA GLY A 665 5.26 11.77 -13.51
C GLY A 665 4.97 10.75 -12.39
N PHE A 666 5.23 9.44 -12.55
CA PHE A 666 5.10 8.48 -11.43
C PHE A 666 6.23 8.65 -10.40
N SER A 667 5.95 8.26 -9.15
CA SER A 667 6.96 8.08 -8.08
C SER A 667 7.86 9.28 -7.79
N ILE A 668 7.43 10.49 -8.16
CA ILE A 668 8.12 11.75 -7.83
C ILE A 668 7.35 12.61 -6.83
N MET A 669 6.14 12.22 -6.43
CA MET A 669 5.32 12.91 -5.44
C MET A 669 5.68 12.44 -4.01
N PHE A 670 6.57 13.15 -3.33
CA PHE A 670 6.90 12.90 -1.91
C PHE A 670 6.18 13.90 -1.00
N GLU A 671 5.72 13.42 0.17
CA GLU A 671 5.14 14.25 1.22
C GLU A 671 6.10 14.46 2.42
N PRO A 672 6.08 15.63 3.08
CA PRO A 672 5.33 16.83 2.71
C PRO A 672 5.86 17.48 1.40
N GLY A 673 4.95 17.72 0.47
CA GLY A 673 5.17 18.41 -0.80
C GLY A 673 4.59 19.82 -0.82
N ILE A 674 5.03 20.66 -1.76
CA ILE A 674 4.41 21.98 -2.01
C ILE A 674 3.84 21.98 -3.43
N TYR A 675 2.57 22.37 -3.54
CA TYR A 675 1.80 22.38 -4.77
C TYR A 675 1.35 23.80 -5.11
N SER A 676 1.51 24.18 -6.37
CA SER A 676 1.08 25.47 -6.90
C SER A 676 0.84 25.36 -8.40
N PRO A 677 -0.13 26.10 -8.98
CA PRO A 677 -0.24 26.24 -10.43
C PRO A 677 1.05 26.75 -11.09
N ASP A 678 1.87 27.52 -10.36
CA ASP A 678 3.14 28.05 -10.85
C ASP A 678 4.17 26.94 -11.15
N PHE A 679 3.99 25.74 -10.58
CA PHE A 679 4.92 24.62 -10.71
C PHE A 679 4.63 23.77 -11.94
N LYS A 680 4.29 24.40 -13.07
CA LYS A 680 3.76 23.76 -14.28
C LYS A 680 4.56 22.57 -14.83
N TYR A 681 5.86 22.46 -14.57
CA TYR A 681 6.70 21.40 -15.14
C TYR A 681 6.83 20.16 -14.27
N GLN A 682 7.09 20.30 -12.97
CA GLN A 682 7.19 19.12 -12.09
C GLN A 682 5.89 18.86 -11.32
N GLY A 683 5.00 19.85 -11.22
CA GLY A 683 3.76 19.81 -10.44
C GLY A 683 3.97 20.02 -8.94
N ILE A 684 5.17 19.72 -8.43
CA ILE A 684 5.50 19.71 -7.01
C ILE A 684 6.87 20.36 -6.75
N ARG A 685 7.07 20.89 -5.55
CA ARG A 685 8.39 21.24 -5.00
C ARG A 685 8.70 20.46 -3.73
N HIS A 686 9.99 20.21 -3.50
CA HIS A 686 10.49 19.39 -2.40
C HIS A 686 11.20 20.23 -1.35
N ILE A 687 10.95 19.91 -0.08
CA ILE A 687 11.60 20.57 1.06
C ILE A 687 12.49 19.62 1.87
N ILE A 688 12.45 18.32 1.59
CA ILE A 688 13.16 17.27 2.31
C ILE A 688 14.01 16.46 1.34
N ASN A 689 15.15 15.97 1.83
CA ASN A 689 16.16 15.28 1.03
C ASN A 689 15.84 13.80 0.73
N TYR A 690 14.61 13.49 0.31
CA TYR A 690 14.25 12.12 -0.08
C TYR A 690 15.03 11.66 -1.33
N PRO A 691 15.50 10.41 -1.39
CA PRO A 691 16.11 9.87 -2.59
C PRO A 691 15.05 9.30 -3.55
N LEU A 692 15.28 9.42 -4.85
CA LEU A 692 14.45 8.72 -5.85
C LEU A 692 14.95 7.30 -6.13
N PRO A 693 14.08 6.35 -6.53
CA PRO A 693 14.50 5.02 -6.94
C PRO A 693 15.64 5.04 -7.97
N GLN A 694 16.57 4.08 -7.83
CA GLN A 694 17.85 4.08 -8.54
C GLN A 694 17.65 4.23 -10.07
N GLY A 695 16.82 3.38 -10.65
CA GLY A 695 16.56 3.40 -12.09
C GLY A 695 15.80 4.63 -12.59
N LEU A 696 15.13 5.38 -11.71
CA LEU A 696 14.17 6.40 -12.08
C LEU A 696 14.79 7.80 -12.22
N TYR A 697 15.82 8.12 -11.43
CA TYR A 697 16.36 9.49 -11.31
C TYR A 697 16.70 10.14 -12.67
N ASP A 698 17.36 9.39 -13.57
CA ASP A 698 17.74 9.85 -14.90
C ASP A 698 16.73 9.51 -16.01
N ARG A 699 15.72 8.67 -15.71
CA ARG A 699 14.75 8.14 -16.68
C ARG A 699 13.35 8.69 -16.45
N THR A 700 13.27 9.94 -15.99
CA THR A 700 12.01 10.62 -15.75
C THR A 700 12.00 11.99 -16.40
N SER A 701 10.84 12.40 -16.91
CA SER A 701 10.66 13.72 -17.49
C SER A 701 10.95 14.82 -16.47
N ARG A 702 11.52 15.92 -16.96
CA ARG A 702 11.74 17.16 -16.21
C ARG A 702 10.74 18.25 -16.56
N VAL A 703 9.90 18.03 -17.56
CA VAL A 703 8.95 19.00 -18.11
C VAL A 703 7.51 18.52 -18.08
N PHE A 704 7.28 17.29 -17.63
CA PHE A 704 5.96 16.71 -17.43
C PHE A 704 5.57 16.75 -15.94
N PRO A 705 4.48 17.45 -15.59
CA PRO A 705 4.09 17.59 -14.19
C PRO A 705 3.48 16.31 -13.66
N SER A 706 3.89 15.93 -12.44
CA SER A 706 3.23 14.88 -11.66
C SER A 706 1.83 15.32 -11.21
N TYR A 707 1.31 14.68 -10.17
CA TYR A 707 0.07 15.04 -9.53
C TYR A 707 0.08 16.51 -9.07
N ASN A 708 -0.90 17.27 -9.56
CA ASN A 708 -1.24 18.65 -9.15
C ASN A 708 -2.51 19.05 -9.89
N MET A 709 -3.63 19.17 -9.16
CA MET A 709 -4.96 19.49 -9.72
C MET A 709 -5.09 20.90 -10.27
N ALA A 710 -4.15 21.78 -9.98
CA ALA A 710 -4.11 23.10 -10.58
C ALA A 710 -3.61 23.10 -12.03
N ILE A 711 -2.98 22.01 -12.48
CA ILE A 711 -2.46 21.86 -13.84
C ILE A 711 -3.42 20.99 -14.66
N PRO A 712 -3.89 21.45 -15.83
CA PRO A 712 -4.77 20.66 -16.69
C PRO A 712 -4.08 19.46 -17.30
N ASP A 713 -4.80 18.35 -17.45
CA ASP A 713 -4.28 17.16 -18.13
C ASP A 713 -4.04 17.42 -19.62
N GLN A 714 -4.74 18.40 -20.20
CA GLN A 714 -4.42 18.89 -21.55
C GLN A 714 -2.97 19.39 -21.66
N PHE A 715 -2.46 20.10 -20.65
CA PHE A 715 -1.07 20.56 -20.63
C PHE A 715 -0.11 19.38 -20.49
N ARG A 716 -0.41 18.42 -19.61
CA ARG A 716 0.36 17.17 -19.47
C ARG A 716 0.51 16.45 -20.80
N VAL A 717 -0.59 16.26 -21.53
CA VAL A 717 -0.57 15.57 -22.83
C VAL A 717 0.22 16.35 -23.88
N ASP A 718 0.19 17.69 -23.86
CA ASP A 718 1.03 18.50 -24.76
C ASP A 718 2.52 18.32 -24.46
N GLN A 719 2.91 18.32 -23.18
CA GLN A 719 4.30 18.05 -22.77
C GLN A 719 4.74 16.64 -23.14
N PHE A 720 3.88 15.63 -22.88
CA PHE A 720 4.13 14.24 -23.26
C PHE A 720 4.36 14.10 -24.76
N LYS A 721 3.47 14.62 -25.61
CA LYS A 721 3.58 14.52 -27.07
C LYS A 721 4.83 15.25 -27.59
N SER A 722 5.11 16.43 -27.05
CA SER A 722 6.29 17.23 -27.42
C SER A 722 7.58 16.48 -27.10
N GLU A 723 7.71 15.96 -25.87
CA GLU A 723 8.89 15.22 -25.44
C GLU A 723 9.02 13.87 -26.15
N PHE A 724 7.92 13.12 -26.31
CA PHE A 724 7.89 11.86 -27.05
C PHE A 724 8.39 12.06 -28.48
N ASN A 725 7.86 13.05 -29.20
CA ASN A 725 8.28 13.32 -30.58
C ASN A 725 9.77 13.67 -30.64
N ARG A 726 10.21 14.59 -29.77
CA ARG A 726 11.61 15.02 -29.69
C ARG A 726 12.57 13.86 -29.43
N MET A 727 12.17 12.89 -28.60
CA MET A 727 13.04 11.78 -28.22
C MET A 727 12.98 10.62 -29.22
N TRP A 728 11.79 10.20 -29.65
CA TRP A 728 11.57 8.89 -30.27
C TRP A 728 10.94 8.94 -31.67
N VAL A 729 10.47 10.10 -32.14
CA VAL A 729 9.95 10.24 -33.51
C VAL A 729 10.95 11.00 -34.38
N ASP A 730 11.33 12.19 -33.92
CA ASP A 730 12.27 13.09 -34.60
C ASP A 730 13.72 12.89 -34.10
N GLY A 731 13.86 12.33 -32.89
CA GLY A 731 15.15 12.05 -32.26
C GLY A 731 15.84 10.78 -32.80
N SER A 732 17.06 10.54 -32.33
CA SER A 732 17.83 9.34 -32.69
C SER A 732 17.55 8.13 -31.79
N ASP A 733 16.87 8.34 -30.66
CA ASP A 733 16.58 7.28 -29.70
C ASP A 733 15.36 6.47 -30.14
N THR A 734 15.29 5.23 -29.69
CA THR A 734 14.10 4.38 -29.90
C THR A 734 13.20 4.44 -28.68
N MET A 735 11.88 4.42 -28.88
CA MET A 735 10.93 4.27 -27.78
C MET A 735 11.33 3.11 -26.86
N PRO A 736 11.36 3.31 -25.53
CA PRO A 736 11.65 2.27 -24.55
C PRO A 736 10.65 1.12 -24.60
N SER A 737 11.02 -0.03 -24.04
CA SER A 737 10.10 -1.17 -23.90
C SER A 737 8.97 -0.89 -22.91
N PHE A 738 9.17 0.03 -21.97
CA PHE A 738 8.18 0.40 -20.94
C PHE A 738 8.11 1.91 -20.75
N VAL A 739 6.93 2.51 -20.84
CA VAL A 739 6.71 3.94 -20.59
C VAL A 739 5.56 4.10 -19.61
N THR A 740 5.75 4.90 -18.56
CA THR A 740 4.66 5.26 -17.63
C THR A 740 4.19 6.68 -17.84
N LEU A 741 2.91 6.93 -17.58
CA LEU A 741 2.30 8.26 -17.71
C LEU A 741 1.21 8.43 -16.65
N ILE A 742 1.26 9.48 -15.84
CA ILE A 742 0.15 9.84 -14.94
C ILE A 742 -0.73 10.92 -15.57
N ILE A 743 -2.04 10.71 -15.55
CA ILE A 743 -3.07 11.66 -16.00
C ILE A 743 -4.09 11.75 -14.86
N PRO A 744 -3.86 12.60 -13.83
CA PRO A 744 -4.53 12.45 -12.54
C PRO A 744 -5.75 13.35 -12.33
N ASN A 745 -6.15 14.23 -13.27
CA ASN A 745 -7.19 15.22 -12.94
C ASN A 745 -8.55 14.59 -12.64
N ASP A 746 -8.80 13.34 -12.98
CA ASP A 746 -10.02 12.67 -12.58
C ASP A 746 -10.12 12.36 -11.08
N HIS A 747 -9.06 12.58 -10.29
CA HIS A 747 -9.18 12.70 -8.83
C HIS A 747 -10.27 13.73 -8.47
N GLY A 748 -10.32 14.82 -9.23
CA GLY A 748 -11.20 15.95 -8.97
C GLY A 748 -10.65 16.88 -7.89
N ALA A 749 -11.25 18.07 -7.85
CA ALA A 749 -10.88 19.14 -6.94
C ALA A 749 -12.08 20.10 -6.80
N GLY A 750 -11.97 21.09 -5.91
CA GLY A 750 -12.94 22.17 -5.82
C GLY A 750 -13.21 22.85 -7.17
N GLU A 751 -14.45 23.30 -7.38
CA GLU A 751 -14.86 24.01 -8.59
C GLU A 751 -14.08 25.32 -8.77
N ARG A 752 -13.54 25.53 -9.97
CA ARG A 752 -12.81 26.74 -10.35
C ARG A 752 -13.30 27.22 -11.72
N PRO A 753 -14.51 27.82 -11.79
CA PRO A 753 -15.09 28.27 -13.06
C PRO A 753 -14.16 29.16 -13.88
N GLU A 754 -13.41 30.04 -13.21
CA GLU A 754 -12.45 30.96 -13.87
C GLU A 754 -11.26 30.25 -14.50
N ALA A 755 -10.88 29.07 -13.98
CA ALA A 755 -9.81 28.23 -14.51
C ALA A 755 -10.30 27.15 -15.49
N GLY A 756 -11.57 27.20 -15.93
CA GLY A 756 -12.13 26.22 -16.85
C GLY A 756 -12.73 24.97 -16.20
N TYR A 757 -12.85 24.93 -14.86
CA TYR A 757 -13.45 23.83 -14.12
C TYR A 757 -14.72 24.25 -13.37
N PRO A 758 -15.81 24.63 -14.08
CA PRO A 758 -17.04 25.11 -13.44
C PRO A 758 -17.81 24.05 -12.67
N TYR A 759 -17.56 22.77 -12.98
CA TYR A 759 -18.17 21.60 -12.34
C TYR A 759 -17.10 20.61 -11.94
N ARG A 760 -17.44 19.71 -11.01
CA ARG A 760 -16.62 18.55 -10.73
C ARG A 760 -16.41 17.65 -11.95
N GLU A 761 -17.46 17.47 -12.76
CA GLU A 761 -17.42 16.72 -14.02
C GLU A 761 -16.45 17.30 -15.05
N SER A 762 -16.09 18.58 -14.94
CA SER A 762 -15.10 19.21 -15.84
C SER A 762 -13.72 18.55 -15.70
N TYR A 763 -13.36 18.13 -14.48
CA TYR A 763 -12.11 17.41 -14.22
C TYR A 763 -12.11 16.03 -14.91
N MET A 764 -13.24 15.34 -14.89
CA MET A 764 -13.43 14.04 -15.54
C MET A 764 -13.40 14.18 -17.06
N SER A 765 -13.98 15.26 -17.61
CA SER A 765 -13.91 15.57 -19.03
C SER A 765 -12.50 16.00 -19.49
N ASP A 766 -11.74 16.74 -18.67
CA ASP A 766 -10.32 17.04 -18.94
C ASP A 766 -9.49 15.75 -19.03
N ASN A 767 -9.59 14.92 -18.01
CA ASN A 767 -8.93 13.62 -17.97
C ASN A 767 -9.33 12.72 -19.16
N ASP A 768 -10.62 12.62 -19.46
CA ASP A 768 -11.14 11.83 -20.58
C ASP A 768 -10.54 12.25 -21.93
N LEU A 769 -10.51 13.57 -22.18
CA LEU A 769 -9.92 14.11 -23.39
C LEU A 769 -8.41 13.87 -23.44
N ALA A 770 -7.72 14.01 -22.32
CA ALA A 770 -6.29 13.76 -22.22
C ALA A 770 -5.94 12.30 -22.53
N VAL A 771 -6.70 11.35 -21.97
CA VAL A 771 -6.60 9.92 -22.31
C VAL A 771 -6.86 9.70 -23.80
N GLY A 772 -7.95 10.26 -24.33
CA GLY A 772 -8.31 10.15 -25.75
C GLY A 772 -7.20 10.66 -26.68
N ARG A 773 -6.68 11.86 -26.43
CA ARG A 773 -5.58 12.49 -27.20
C ARG A 773 -4.28 11.71 -27.10
N THR A 774 -4.00 11.12 -25.94
CA THR A 774 -2.80 10.29 -25.73
C THR A 774 -2.90 9.00 -26.54
N VAL A 775 -4.03 8.29 -26.48
CA VAL A 775 -4.25 7.06 -27.23
C VAL A 775 -4.27 7.33 -28.74
N GLU A 776 -4.95 8.39 -29.18
CA GLU A 776 -4.94 8.84 -30.58
C GLU A 776 -3.50 9.05 -31.07
N PHE A 777 -2.71 9.85 -30.35
CA PHE A 777 -1.32 10.10 -30.70
C PHE A 777 -0.51 8.80 -30.80
N LEU A 778 -0.56 7.96 -29.76
CA LEU A 778 0.22 6.71 -29.70
C LEU A 778 -0.13 5.74 -30.84
N THR A 779 -1.42 5.61 -31.17
CA THR A 779 -1.90 4.71 -32.24
C THR A 779 -1.51 5.17 -33.64
N GLN A 780 -1.12 6.44 -33.80
CA GLN A 780 -0.61 7.00 -35.05
C GLN A 780 0.92 6.93 -35.15
N THR A 781 1.63 6.57 -34.08
CA THR A 781 3.09 6.42 -34.11
C THR A 781 3.51 5.16 -34.88
N PRO A 782 4.76 5.10 -35.38
CA PRO A 782 5.32 3.87 -35.96
C PRO A 782 5.35 2.67 -34.99
N TYR A 783 5.31 2.93 -33.67
CA TYR A 783 5.39 1.92 -32.62
C TYR A 783 4.09 1.16 -32.36
N TRP A 784 2.93 1.71 -32.80
CA TRP A 784 1.60 1.15 -32.53
C TRP A 784 1.47 -0.34 -32.83
N LYS A 785 2.11 -0.81 -33.92
CA LYS A 785 2.05 -2.22 -34.36
C LYS A 785 2.54 -3.22 -33.30
N ASN A 786 3.35 -2.77 -32.34
CA ASN A 786 3.94 -3.60 -31.29
C ASN A 786 3.64 -3.04 -29.89
N MET A 787 2.57 -2.26 -29.74
CA MET A 787 2.26 -1.56 -28.50
C MET A 787 1.10 -2.21 -27.74
N LEU A 788 1.19 -2.17 -26.41
CA LEU A 788 0.09 -2.36 -25.48
C LEU A 788 -0.01 -1.10 -24.62
N ILE A 789 -1.19 -0.47 -24.59
CA ILE A 789 -1.53 0.60 -23.66
C ILE A 789 -2.44 -0.01 -22.60
N VAL A 790 -2.08 0.15 -21.33
CA VAL A 790 -2.85 -0.28 -20.16
C VAL A 790 -3.22 0.97 -19.37
N ILE A 791 -4.49 1.12 -19.04
CA ILE A 791 -5.02 2.29 -18.33
C ILE A 791 -5.80 1.79 -17.11
N THR A 792 -5.45 2.30 -15.93
CA THR A 792 -6.09 1.97 -14.65
C THR A 792 -6.01 3.15 -13.68
N GLU A 793 -6.80 3.09 -12.61
CA GLU A 793 -6.68 3.96 -11.45
C GLU A 793 -5.61 3.43 -10.47
N ASP A 794 -5.08 4.30 -9.61
CA ASP A 794 -4.24 3.96 -8.45
C ASP A 794 -5.06 3.38 -7.28
N ASP A 795 -6.27 3.89 -7.06
CA ASP A 795 -7.26 3.33 -6.16
C ASP A 795 -8.72 3.65 -6.58
N SER A 796 -9.67 3.56 -5.64
CA SER A 796 -11.12 3.72 -5.89
C SER A 796 -11.84 4.52 -4.79
N GLN A 797 -11.09 5.19 -3.92
CA GLN A 797 -11.57 5.79 -2.67
C GLN A 797 -12.62 6.88 -2.87
N ASN A 798 -12.66 7.48 -4.07
CA ASN A 798 -13.54 8.60 -4.40
C ASN A 798 -14.76 8.20 -5.27
N GLY A 799 -15.15 6.92 -5.27
CA GLY A 799 -16.30 6.41 -6.02
C GLY A 799 -17.22 5.44 -5.27
N VAL A 800 -18.30 5.01 -5.93
CA VAL A 800 -19.25 4.00 -5.43
C VAL A 800 -19.52 2.91 -6.47
N ASP A 801 -19.60 1.66 -5.99
CA ASP A 801 -19.81 0.46 -6.80
C ASP A 801 -20.80 -0.51 -6.14
N HIS A 802 -21.57 -1.21 -6.98
CA HIS A 802 -22.60 -2.15 -6.53
C HIS A 802 -22.07 -3.55 -6.17
N ILE A 803 -20.83 -3.89 -6.53
CA ILE A 803 -20.21 -5.18 -6.23
C ILE A 803 -19.24 -5.02 -5.06
N ASP A 804 -18.25 -4.15 -5.21
CA ASP A 804 -17.27 -3.88 -4.16
C ASP A 804 -16.62 -2.52 -4.37
N ALA A 805 -16.40 -1.80 -3.28
CA ALA A 805 -15.80 -0.47 -3.28
C ALA A 805 -14.42 -0.41 -3.96
N HIS A 806 -13.69 -1.55 -4.07
CA HIS A 806 -12.38 -1.63 -4.74
C HIS A 806 -12.48 -1.86 -6.25
N ARG A 807 -13.68 -2.05 -6.81
CA ARG A 807 -13.84 -2.35 -8.23
C ARG A 807 -13.59 -1.10 -9.05
N SER A 808 -12.66 -1.18 -9.98
CA SER A 808 -12.12 -0.01 -10.67
C SER A 808 -12.01 -0.21 -12.19
N VAL A 809 -11.45 0.78 -12.87
CA VAL A 809 -11.30 0.81 -14.32
C VAL A 809 -10.03 0.07 -14.73
N LEU A 810 -10.17 -0.88 -15.67
CA LEU A 810 -9.04 -1.42 -16.44
C LEU A 810 -9.39 -1.45 -17.93
N MET A 811 -8.65 -0.68 -18.73
CA MET A 811 -8.77 -0.66 -20.19
C MET A 811 -7.48 -1.14 -20.85
N LEU A 812 -7.62 -1.96 -21.90
CA LEU A 812 -6.50 -2.50 -22.66
C LEU A 812 -6.65 -2.15 -24.14
N ILE A 813 -5.64 -1.46 -24.68
CA ILE A 813 -5.62 -0.97 -26.06
C ILE A 813 -4.36 -1.48 -26.75
N SER A 814 -4.54 -2.33 -27.77
CA SER A 814 -3.44 -2.91 -28.55
C SER A 814 -3.97 -3.41 -29.90
N PRO A 815 -3.15 -3.52 -30.96
CA PRO A 815 -3.55 -4.31 -32.13
C PRO A 815 -3.92 -5.74 -31.76
N TYR A 816 -3.31 -6.30 -30.72
CA TYR A 816 -3.47 -7.69 -30.32
C TYR A 816 -4.60 -7.93 -29.31
N ILE A 817 -5.44 -6.93 -29.04
CA ILE A 817 -6.58 -7.08 -28.13
C ILE A 817 -7.83 -7.56 -28.86
N LYS A 818 -8.68 -8.34 -28.19
CA LYS A 818 -10.03 -8.66 -28.68
C LYS A 818 -10.84 -7.36 -28.75
N ARG A 819 -11.33 -7.00 -29.93
CA ARG A 819 -12.19 -5.81 -30.13
C ARG A 819 -13.57 -6.06 -29.54
N GLN A 820 -14.20 -5.01 -29.00
CA GLN A 820 -15.54 -5.07 -28.39
C GLN A 820 -15.64 -6.19 -27.32
N TYR A 821 -14.61 -6.33 -26.49
CA TYR A 821 -14.50 -7.40 -25.51
C TYR A 821 -14.66 -6.90 -24.07
N THR A 822 -15.32 -7.69 -23.23
CA THR A 822 -15.41 -7.47 -21.78
C THR A 822 -14.75 -8.67 -21.13
N GLY A 823 -13.72 -8.43 -20.33
CA GLY A 823 -13.10 -9.49 -19.53
C GLY A 823 -13.85 -9.65 -18.22
N HIS A 824 -14.26 -10.89 -17.94
CA HIS A 824 -15.01 -11.28 -16.75
C HIS A 824 -14.16 -12.03 -15.71
N THR A 825 -12.92 -12.37 -16.08
CA THR A 825 -11.98 -13.01 -15.16
C THR A 825 -11.56 -12.04 -14.06
N HIS A 826 -11.47 -12.56 -12.84
CA HIS A 826 -11.03 -11.78 -11.67
C HIS A 826 -9.58 -11.37 -11.85
N VAL A 827 -9.34 -10.06 -11.88
CA VAL A 827 -8.02 -9.48 -12.10
C VAL A 827 -7.74 -8.33 -11.14
N SER A 828 -6.48 -8.12 -10.78
CA SER A 828 -6.05 -7.02 -9.89
C SER A 828 -4.74 -6.39 -10.36
N PHE A 829 -4.09 -5.53 -9.57
CA PHE A 829 -2.77 -4.99 -9.93
C PHE A 829 -1.75 -6.09 -10.22
N GLY A 830 -1.77 -7.18 -9.45
CA GLY A 830 -0.90 -8.33 -9.68
C GLY A 830 -1.08 -8.94 -11.07
N SER A 831 -2.30 -8.93 -11.61
CA SER A 831 -2.61 -9.40 -12.97
C SER A 831 -1.96 -8.57 -14.06
N ILE A 832 -1.93 -7.24 -13.87
CA ILE A 832 -1.26 -6.30 -14.78
C ILE A 832 0.24 -6.61 -14.82
N PHE A 833 0.90 -6.67 -13.66
CA PHE A 833 2.34 -6.91 -13.60
C PHE A 833 2.74 -8.30 -14.07
N LYS A 834 1.96 -9.34 -13.72
CA LYS A 834 2.18 -10.68 -14.26
C LYS A 834 2.19 -10.68 -15.78
N THR A 835 1.27 -9.94 -16.39
CA THR A 835 1.18 -9.81 -17.84
C THR A 835 2.37 -9.05 -18.41
N PHE A 836 2.83 -7.98 -17.75
CA PHE A 836 4.03 -7.25 -18.15
C PHE A 836 5.27 -8.15 -18.12
N TRP A 837 5.47 -8.92 -17.06
CA TRP A 837 6.59 -9.84 -16.92
C TRP A 837 6.56 -10.96 -17.95
N ASN A 838 5.37 -11.48 -18.26
CA ASN A 838 5.19 -12.45 -19.35
C ASN A 838 5.57 -11.86 -20.72
N ILE A 839 5.16 -10.62 -21.01
CA ILE A 839 5.50 -9.92 -22.28
C ILE A 839 7.00 -9.66 -22.39
N LEU A 840 7.60 -9.11 -21.33
CA LEU A 840 9.02 -8.71 -21.29
C LEU A 840 9.97 -9.91 -21.09
N GLY A 841 9.45 -11.06 -20.68
CA GLY A 841 10.25 -12.25 -20.39
C GLY A 841 11.03 -12.14 -19.08
N LEU A 842 10.54 -11.35 -18.12
CA LEU A 842 11.18 -11.13 -16.82
C LEU A 842 10.61 -12.10 -15.76
N PRO A 843 11.41 -12.54 -14.77
CA PRO A 843 10.87 -13.28 -13.64
C PRO A 843 9.86 -12.42 -12.86
N TYR A 844 8.87 -13.07 -12.22
CA TYR A 844 7.93 -12.35 -11.35
C TYR A 844 8.66 -11.71 -10.16
N LEU A 845 8.22 -10.53 -9.73
CA LEU A 845 8.94 -9.74 -8.72
C LEU A 845 8.61 -10.20 -7.30
N ASN A 846 7.38 -10.63 -7.05
CA ASN A 846 6.91 -11.04 -5.73
C ASN A 846 5.82 -12.11 -5.83
N GLN A 847 5.14 -12.43 -4.73
CA GLN A 847 4.08 -13.46 -4.77
C GLN A 847 2.73 -12.93 -5.26
N TYR A 848 2.50 -11.62 -5.22
CA TYR A 848 1.24 -11.01 -5.61
C TYR A 848 1.10 -11.02 -7.14
N ASP A 849 2.16 -10.68 -7.88
CA ASP A 849 2.17 -10.83 -9.34
C ASP A 849 2.31 -12.31 -9.76
N ALA A 850 3.19 -13.10 -9.13
CA ALA A 850 3.31 -14.53 -9.44
C ALA A 850 2.00 -15.29 -9.19
N GLY A 851 1.27 -14.94 -8.12
CA GLY A 851 0.04 -15.58 -7.68
C GLY A 851 -1.24 -15.11 -8.38
N SER A 852 -1.21 -14.01 -9.14
CA SER A 852 -2.40 -13.46 -9.79
C SER A 852 -2.79 -14.19 -11.08
N THR A 853 -4.03 -14.02 -11.54
CA THR A 853 -4.45 -14.45 -12.89
C THR A 853 -3.92 -13.46 -13.94
N ASP A 854 -3.41 -13.91 -15.09
CA ASP A 854 -2.90 -13.00 -16.14
C ASP A 854 -4.03 -12.45 -17.02
N LEU A 855 -3.74 -11.39 -17.80
CA LEU A 855 -4.71 -10.73 -18.67
C LEU A 855 -4.84 -11.39 -20.04
N ALA A 856 -4.37 -12.62 -20.24
CA ALA A 856 -4.27 -13.18 -21.58
C ALA A 856 -5.62 -13.42 -22.27
N ASP A 857 -6.70 -13.58 -21.51
CA ASP A 857 -8.05 -13.70 -22.06
C ASP A 857 -8.45 -12.47 -22.89
N PHE A 858 -7.88 -11.29 -22.63
CA PHE A 858 -8.20 -10.10 -23.40
C PHE A 858 -7.57 -10.12 -24.81
N PHE A 859 -6.64 -11.03 -25.09
CA PHE A 859 -5.79 -10.98 -26.27
C PHE A 859 -6.17 -11.99 -27.36
N THR A 860 -5.77 -11.66 -28.59
CA THR A 860 -5.98 -12.47 -29.80
C THR A 860 -4.69 -12.51 -30.63
N GLY A 861 -4.46 -13.63 -31.33
CA GLY A 861 -3.35 -13.77 -32.27
C GLY A 861 -3.54 -13.02 -33.59
N ASN A 862 -4.72 -12.43 -33.82
CA ASN A 862 -5.07 -11.72 -35.05
C ASN A 862 -5.04 -10.19 -34.81
N PRO A 863 -3.99 -9.48 -35.23
CA PRO A 863 -3.86 -8.06 -34.92
C PRO A 863 -4.79 -7.17 -35.77
N ASP A 864 -5.37 -6.14 -35.14
CA ASP A 864 -6.12 -5.06 -35.78
C ASP A 864 -5.42 -3.71 -35.54
N TYR A 865 -4.73 -3.23 -36.57
CA TYR A 865 -3.95 -2.00 -36.54
C TYR A 865 -4.76 -0.71 -36.67
N THR A 866 -6.10 -0.78 -36.68
CA THR A 866 -6.95 0.42 -36.78
C THR A 866 -6.63 1.40 -35.65
N PRO A 867 -6.24 2.66 -35.97
CA PRO A 867 -5.91 3.65 -34.97
C PRO A 867 -7.18 4.15 -34.25
N TYR A 868 -6.98 4.86 -33.14
CA TYR A 868 -8.03 5.53 -32.42
C TYR A 868 -8.09 7.01 -32.83
N GLU A 869 -9.29 7.59 -32.90
CA GLU A 869 -9.51 9.02 -33.09
C GLU A 869 -10.19 9.56 -31.83
N ALA A 870 -9.62 10.61 -31.24
CA ALA A 870 -10.13 11.17 -29.99
C ALA A 870 -11.48 11.85 -30.21
N LEU A 871 -12.41 11.65 -29.28
CA LEU A 871 -13.70 12.34 -29.29
C LEU A 871 -13.57 13.68 -28.57
N PRO A 872 -14.23 14.74 -29.07
CA PRO A 872 -14.29 16.01 -28.36
C PRO A 872 -15.10 15.90 -27.07
N VAL A 873 -14.78 16.75 -26.10
CA VAL A 873 -15.59 16.94 -24.90
C VAL A 873 -16.85 17.74 -25.19
N ASP A 874 -17.84 17.62 -24.30
CA ASP A 874 -18.95 18.56 -24.26
C ASP A 874 -18.49 19.90 -23.67
N VAL A 875 -18.43 20.93 -24.52
CA VAL A 875 -17.97 22.28 -24.12
C VAL A 875 -18.86 22.94 -23.07
N ARG A 876 -20.06 22.43 -22.82
CA ARG A 876 -20.91 22.87 -21.70
C ARG A 876 -20.35 22.40 -20.35
N VAL A 877 -19.58 21.32 -20.35
CA VAL A 877 -18.98 20.70 -19.17
C VAL A 877 -17.56 21.20 -18.96
N PHE A 878 -16.73 21.20 -20.02
CA PHE A 878 -15.33 21.56 -19.95
C PHE A 878 -14.89 22.29 -21.23
N ASP A 879 -14.27 23.47 -21.07
CA ASP A 879 -13.61 24.19 -22.17
C ASP A 879 -12.08 24.02 -22.06
N PRO A 880 -11.47 23.17 -22.92
CA PRO A 880 -10.04 22.92 -22.88
C PRO A 880 -9.19 24.18 -23.07
N GLN A 881 -9.65 25.16 -23.85
CA GLN A 881 -8.87 26.38 -24.08
C GLN A 881 -8.86 27.26 -22.85
N LYS A 882 -10.01 27.39 -22.17
CA LYS A 882 -10.07 28.14 -20.91
C LYS A 882 -9.15 27.57 -19.84
N ALA A 883 -9.00 26.24 -19.78
CA ALA A 883 -8.08 25.58 -18.87
C ALA A 883 -6.60 25.78 -19.23
N LEU A 884 -6.29 25.96 -20.52
CA LEU A 884 -4.93 26.19 -21.02
C LEU A 884 -4.51 27.67 -21.02
N ASP A 885 -5.46 28.62 -21.05
CA ASP A 885 -5.18 30.07 -21.06
C ASP A 885 -4.17 30.50 -19.96
N PRO A 886 -4.21 29.96 -18.73
CA PRO A 886 -3.22 30.29 -17.70
C PRO A 886 -1.80 29.83 -18.01
N PHE A 887 -1.64 28.85 -18.89
CA PHE A 887 -0.37 28.17 -19.20
C PHE A 887 0.31 28.71 -20.48
N ASP A 888 -0.27 29.72 -21.15
CA ASP A 888 0.36 30.46 -22.24
C ASP A 888 1.61 31.24 -21.73
N GLU A 889 2.61 31.45 -22.59
CA GLU A 889 3.94 32.02 -22.24
C GLU A 889 3.89 33.45 -21.65
N HIS A 890 2.72 34.09 -21.62
CA HIS A 890 2.52 35.48 -21.22
C HIS A 890 1.49 35.72 -20.11
N PHE A 891 0.99 34.67 -19.46
CA PHE A 891 -0.10 34.78 -18.49
C PHE A 891 0.32 35.22 -17.07
N ASP A 892 -0.55 35.99 -16.38
CA ASP A 892 -0.37 36.41 -14.98
C ASP A 892 -1.05 35.42 -14.01
N TRP A 893 -0.22 34.54 -13.44
CA TRP A 893 -0.60 33.47 -12.52
C TRP A 893 -1.29 33.92 -11.23
N ARG A 894 -1.27 35.22 -10.90
CA ARG A 894 -1.91 35.74 -9.68
C ARG A 894 -3.44 35.61 -9.67
N ALA A 895 -4.05 35.33 -10.82
CA ALA A 895 -5.49 35.13 -10.97
C ALA A 895 -5.98 33.71 -10.63
N VAL A 896 -5.08 32.72 -10.53
CA VAL A 896 -5.40 31.34 -10.16
C VAL A 896 -4.80 31.07 -8.79
N LYS A 897 -5.42 31.62 -7.75
CA LYS A 897 -5.00 31.33 -6.37
C LYS A 897 -6.09 30.54 -5.68
N GLU A 898 -5.85 29.23 -5.61
CA GLU A 898 -6.32 28.23 -4.65
C GLU A 898 -6.10 26.85 -5.31
N SER A 899 -5.11 26.09 -4.83
CA SER A 899 -5.02 24.66 -5.08
C SER A 899 -5.61 23.96 -3.86
N PRO A 900 -6.49 22.96 -4.02
CA PRO A 900 -6.99 22.20 -2.88
C PRO A 900 -5.86 21.45 -2.17
N GLU A 901 -6.11 21.07 -0.92
CA GLU A 901 -5.28 20.13 -0.18
C GLU A 901 -5.36 18.75 -0.85
N LEU A 902 -4.26 18.00 -0.80
CA LEU A 902 -4.19 16.66 -1.40
C LEU A 902 -4.86 15.62 -0.52
N ASP A 903 -5.66 14.75 -1.14
CA ASP A 903 -6.31 13.60 -0.49
C ASP A 903 -7.01 13.95 0.83
N ASP A 904 -7.73 15.08 0.84
CA ASP A 904 -8.53 15.47 1.99
C ASP A 904 -9.72 14.53 2.14
N VAL A 905 -9.69 13.73 3.21
CA VAL A 905 -10.76 12.78 3.53
C VAL A 905 -12.09 13.49 3.77
N ASP A 906 -12.09 14.74 4.26
CA ASP A 906 -13.35 15.48 4.45
C ASP A 906 -14.02 15.80 3.10
N ASP A 907 -13.24 16.07 2.05
CA ASP A 907 -13.77 16.24 0.69
C ASP A 907 -14.40 14.93 0.19
N PHE A 908 -13.71 13.80 0.35
CA PHE A 908 -14.25 12.48 -0.02
C PHE A 908 -15.52 12.12 0.75
N LEU A 909 -15.61 12.50 2.03
CA LEU A 909 -16.80 12.29 2.86
C LEU A 909 -17.94 13.24 2.50
N GLU A 910 -17.66 14.46 2.02
CA GLU A 910 -18.68 15.35 1.47
C GLU A 910 -19.26 14.77 0.18
N ASP A 911 -18.39 14.29 -0.71
CA ASP A 911 -18.75 13.65 -1.97
C ASP A 911 -19.61 12.40 -1.77
N ALA A 912 -19.25 11.57 -0.78
CA ALA A 912 -19.98 10.39 -0.38
C ALA A 912 -21.41 10.71 0.10
N LYS A 913 -21.65 11.91 0.66
CA LYS A 913 -22.97 12.35 1.14
C LYS A 913 -23.85 12.91 0.02
N GLU A 914 -23.30 13.20 -1.15
CA GLU A 914 -24.09 13.63 -2.30
C GLU A 914 -25.00 12.49 -2.77
N ASP A 915 -26.27 12.58 -2.39
CA ASP A 915 -27.32 11.63 -2.71
C ASP A 915 -27.42 11.40 -4.24
N PRO A 916 -27.25 10.16 -4.74
CA PRO A 916 -27.47 9.84 -6.15
C PRO A 916 -28.86 10.26 -6.65
N ALA A 917 -29.88 10.26 -5.77
CA ALA A 917 -31.24 10.68 -6.10
C ALA A 917 -31.37 12.20 -6.33
N TRP A 918 -30.43 13.01 -5.83
CA TRP A 918 -30.38 14.45 -6.12
C TRP A 918 -29.97 14.76 -7.57
N ARG A 919 -29.28 13.83 -8.24
CA ARG A 919 -28.88 13.97 -9.66
C ARG A 919 -29.85 13.28 -10.64
N GLN A 920 -30.67 12.34 -10.17
CA GLN A 920 -31.66 11.62 -11.01
C GLN A 920 -33.08 12.20 -10.97
N ASN A 921 -33.46 12.94 -9.93
CA ASN A 921 -34.80 13.55 -9.83
C ASN A 921 -34.82 15.01 -10.28
N GLN A 922 -34.53 15.32 -11.55
CA GLN A 922 -35.16 16.42 -12.32
C GLN A 922 -35.16 16.12 -13.83
#